data_AF-Q4N0N0-F1
#
_entry.id   AF-Q4N0N0-F1
#
_cell.length_a   1.000
_cell.length_b   1.000
_cell.length_c   1.000
_cell.angle_alpha   90.00
_cell.angle_beta   90.00
_cell.angle_gamma   90.00
#
_symmetry.space_group_name_H-M   'P 1'
#
loop_
_entity.id
_entity.type
_entity.pdbx_description
1 polymer ?
#
loop_
_entity_poly.entity_id
_entity_poly.type
_entity_poly.pdbx_seq_one_letter_code
_entity_poly.pdbx_strand_id
1 'polypeptide(L)'
;MSEMNEVNLSSIDSAFSGFYSKDRPLFTLNLNIKESKDDFNYFNRNKFKEYSSYYTYVFNKVLEDDTVVWEATCTSEFTGFVLVYEGDEKYILIIPFNGNLILFRKLKDNTWERINTEINLSKLKLYKQEGYNHIWHACFTLENCEASNSLRDMDILDHDYYYDLEKTNFKVIFNRFCHVISHEEKEIWKQTKDNAHHGHLISLNFDLISGCVTIKFVDGTDEPLDLNGPSNKRPRAEVESVNQLNENSEPSNENVEDKSVSPEVITLDINTMMSTNKYKTFCMPNYHYFKANNGFVFGKIVYRDKVILDTDDPSKYVTEYKCRVEFDWKLQKHIEYFESIRPNIDKLKLYTKNGIELNPDDYKVESTTHYYRIVFNKKLYKIIYDDKVYWRYDYYKSDIFPTGIYFSYINSNMTISFPNGVYRDIKIRVDLLKMYKQNRHGNKVQLDDGDYEVITPDYDKKSYILRDYIKCTEVRFDDYIVWEHKSGKEYPKSICCYHRFGRVEIRYDSYVASLVRFGFQNYFTWFLYLPKDLKFYKEDKNGNSVELSENKYRIEITGISSIAYILKPVKCNEIRLGDSTVWKRQNKKAFPRKIVYNLEGPSISLYRKHTRFGVYEKRLFKFTRYKGIWRLIYDYYNKSLQK
;
A
#
# COMPACT_ATOMS: atom_id res chain seq x y z
N MET A 1 -2.31 -30.66 -51.80
CA MET A 1 -2.32 -29.33 -52.45
C MET A 1 -3.49 -28.58 -51.85
N SER A 2 -3.23 -27.87 -50.76
CA SER A 2 -4.21 -27.06 -50.04
C SER A 2 -3.42 -26.04 -49.24
N GLU A 3 -3.70 -24.77 -49.51
CA GLU A 3 -2.98 -23.58 -49.10
C GLU A 3 -2.95 -23.41 -47.57
N MET A 4 -1.75 -23.16 -47.05
CA MET A 4 -1.51 -22.72 -45.68
C MET A 4 -1.68 -21.19 -45.66
N ASN A 5 -2.75 -20.73 -45.03
CA ASN A 5 -2.93 -19.32 -44.72
C ASN A 5 -1.87 -18.86 -43.71
N GLU A 6 -1.19 -17.77 -44.06
CA GLU A 6 -0.29 -17.00 -43.21
C GLU A 6 -0.98 -16.59 -41.92
N VAL A 7 -0.48 -17.10 -40.78
CA VAL A 7 -0.75 -16.51 -39.47
C VAL A 7 0.42 -15.58 -39.16
N ASN A 8 0.07 -14.30 -39.05
CA ASN A 8 0.94 -13.17 -38.75
C ASN A 8 1.62 -13.35 -37.38
N LEU A 9 2.87 -13.80 -37.36
CA LEU A 9 3.72 -13.86 -36.16
C LEU A 9 4.42 -12.52 -35.96
N SER A 10 3.73 -11.57 -35.32
CA SER A 10 4.36 -10.36 -34.79
C SER A 10 3.79 -10.04 -33.42
N SER A 11 4.38 -10.64 -32.37
CA SER A 11 4.50 -10.04 -31.04
C SER A 11 5.12 -11.04 -30.06
N ILE A 12 5.92 -10.49 -29.13
CA ILE A 12 6.55 -11.14 -27.97
C ILE A 12 7.86 -11.84 -28.28
N ASP A 13 8.91 -11.02 -28.33
CA ASP A 13 10.29 -11.49 -28.33
C ASP A 13 11.07 -10.61 -27.34
N SER A 14 11.34 -11.18 -26.17
CA SER A 14 11.79 -10.47 -24.96
C SER A 14 13.31 -10.41 -24.87
N ALA A 15 13.85 -9.20 -24.67
CA ALA A 15 15.15 -8.82 -24.07
C ALA A 15 16.47 -9.39 -24.63
N PHE A 16 16.48 -10.48 -25.40
CA PHE A 16 17.69 -11.07 -25.99
C PHE A 16 17.58 -11.45 -27.48
N SER A 17 16.39 -11.39 -28.09
CA SER A 17 16.19 -11.85 -29.47
C SER A 17 16.35 -10.78 -30.56
N GLY A 18 16.29 -9.49 -30.20
CA GLY A 18 16.20 -8.40 -31.17
C GLY A 18 17.48 -8.01 -31.93
N PHE A 19 18.63 -8.66 -31.71
CA PHE A 19 19.91 -8.18 -32.28
C PHE A 19 20.93 -9.27 -32.59
N TYR A 20 20.53 -10.35 -33.28
CA TYR A 20 21.49 -11.28 -33.87
C TYR A 20 21.92 -10.78 -35.27
N SER A 21 22.84 -9.81 -35.31
CA SER A 21 23.73 -9.72 -36.47
C SER A 21 24.98 -10.55 -36.18
N LYS A 22 25.44 -11.31 -37.17
CA LYS A 22 26.73 -12.05 -37.14
C LYS A 22 27.96 -11.11 -37.06
N ASP A 23 27.75 -9.81 -36.91
CA ASP A 23 28.75 -8.75 -37.14
C ASP A 23 29.10 -7.93 -35.88
N ARG A 24 28.78 -8.42 -34.67
CA ARG A 24 29.24 -7.73 -33.45
C ARG A 24 30.75 -7.95 -33.25
N PRO A 25 31.55 -6.89 -33.03
CA PRO A 25 32.98 -7.03 -32.73
C PRO A 25 33.22 -7.93 -31.51
N LEU A 26 34.07 -8.94 -31.71
CA LEU A 26 34.54 -9.84 -30.67
C LEU A 26 35.60 -9.13 -29.83
N PHE A 27 35.48 -9.24 -28.51
CA PHE A 27 36.38 -8.61 -27.57
C PHE A 27 36.96 -9.63 -26.59
N THR A 28 38.29 -9.57 -26.38
CA THR A 28 38.96 -10.33 -25.33
C THR A 28 39.00 -9.50 -24.05
N LEU A 29 38.27 -9.94 -23.03
CA LEU A 29 38.22 -9.27 -21.74
C LEU A 29 39.44 -9.64 -20.88
N ASN A 30 40.21 -8.65 -20.43
CA ASN A 30 41.26 -8.87 -19.43
C ASN A 30 40.81 -8.37 -18.05
N LEU A 31 40.74 -9.27 -17.07
CA LEU A 31 40.22 -9.02 -15.71
C LEU A 31 41.13 -8.14 -14.85
N ASN A 32 42.35 -7.82 -15.32
CA ASN A 32 43.23 -6.85 -14.68
C ASN A 32 42.79 -5.40 -14.91
N ILE A 33 41.94 -5.14 -15.91
CA ILE A 33 41.42 -3.81 -16.19
C ILE A 33 40.30 -3.52 -15.18
N LYS A 34 40.59 -2.72 -14.16
CA LYS A 34 39.66 -2.40 -13.05
C LYS A 34 38.95 -1.06 -13.24
N GLU A 35 38.59 -0.75 -14.49
CA GLU A 35 37.90 0.48 -14.89
C GLU A 35 37.05 0.24 -16.14
N SER A 36 36.01 1.05 -16.34
CA SER A 36 35.18 0.99 -17.55
C SER A 36 35.94 1.53 -18.76
N LYS A 37 35.70 0.96 -19.93
CA LYS A 37 36.23 1.39 -21.24
C LYS A 37 35.09 1.60 -22.22
N ASP A 38 35.36 2.10 -23.42
CA ASP A 38 34.33 2.33 -24.45
C ASP A 38 33.60 1.05 -24.90
N ASP A 39 34.20 -0.12 -24.71
CA ASP A 39 33.67 -1.41 -25.15
C ASP A 39 32.94 -2.18 -24.03
N PHE A 40 33.21 -1.86 -22.76
CA PHE A 40 32.59 -2.51 -21.61
C PHE A 40 32.56 -1.64 -20.34
N ASN A 41 31.56 -1.92 -19.49
CA ASN A 41 31.49 -1.36 -18.15
C ASN A 41 32.12 -2.28 -17.11
N TYR A 42 32.80 -1.67 -16.13
CA TYR A 42 33.28 -2.33 -14.92
C TYR A 42 32.54 -1.81 -13.69
N PHE A 43 32.04 -2.74 -12.86
CA PHE A 43 31.45 -2.42 -11.56
C PHE A 43 32.15 -3.19 -10.46
N ASN A 44 32.49 -2.49 -9.37
CA ASN A 44 33.12 -3.05 -8.18
C ASN A 44 32.23 -2.83 -6.95
N ARG A 45 31.88 -3.94 -6.28
CA ARG A 45 31.13 -4.00 -5.03
C ARG A 45 31.94 -4.80 -3.99
N ASN A 46 33.16 -4.35 -3.71
CA ASN A 46 34.13 -4.99 -2.80
C ASN A 46 34.64 -6.34 -3.31
N LYS A 47 34.10 -7.45 -2.79
CA LYS A 47 34.49 -8.80 -3.19
C LYS A 47 33.92 -9.18 -4.55
N PHE A 48 32.83 -8.53 -4.96
CA PHE A 48 32.11 -8.77 -6.20
C PHE A 48 32.53 -7.78 -7.29
N LYS A 49 32.87 -8.30 -8.48
CA LYS A 49 33.14 -7.50 -9.67
C LYS A 49 32.27 -7.99 -10.81
N GLU A 50 31.90 -7.06 -11.66
CA GLU A 50 31.04 -7.32 -12.81
C GLU A 50 31.61 -6.57 -14.01
N TYR A 51 31.75 -7.31 -15.10
CA TYR A 51 32.10 -6.79 -16.42
C TYR A 51 30.90 -7.02 -17.33
N SER A 52 30.38 -5.94 -17.91
CA SER A 52 29.26 -6.01 -18.85
C SER A 52 29.62 -5.32 -20.16
N SER A 53 29.58 -6.01 -21.29
CA SER A 53 29.83 -5.40 -22.59
C SER A 53 28.77 -4.34 -22.91
N TYR A 54 29.15 -3.31 -23.67
CA TYR A 54 28.14 -2.44 -24.28
C TYR A 54 27.42 -3.19 -25.41
N TYR A 55 26.19 -2.76 -25.73
CA TYR A 55 25.27 -3.47 -26.63
C TYR A 55 25.88 -3.89 -27.99
N THR A 56 26.91 -3.20 -28.47
CA THR A 56 27.60 -3.51 -29.73
C THR A 56 28.70 -4.58 -29.62
N TYR A 57 29.19 -4.89 -28.44
CA TYR A 57 30.33 -5.79 -28.21
C TYR A 57 29.90 -7.09 -27.52
N VAL A 58 30.68 -8.15 -27.75
CA VAL A 58 30.53 -9.44 -27.05
C VAL A 58 31.89 -9.99 -26.66
N PHE A 59 31.96 -10.63 -25.50
CA PHE A 59 33.15 -11.33 -25.06
C PHE A 59 33.15 -12.76 -25.61
N ASN A 60 34.25 -13.12 -26.25
CA ASN A 60 34.52 -14.49 -26.69
C ASN A 60 35.74 -15.11 -25.98
N LYS A 61 36.46 -14.31 -25.19
CA LYS A 61 37.66 -14.75 -24.45
C LYS A 61 37.84 -13.93 -23.19
N VAL A 62 38.25 -14.57 -22.10
CA VAL A 62 38.53 -13.95 -20.80
C VAL A 62 39.93 -14.35 -20.34
N LEU A 63 40.74 -13.33 -20.02
CA LEU A 63 42.10 -13.46 -19.51
C LEU A 63 42.20 -12.94 -18.08
N GLU A 64 43.03 -13.58 -17.28
CA GLU A 64 43.59 -13.02 -16.06
C GLU A 64 45.11 -13.01 -16.21
N ASP A 65 45.73 -11.84 -16.08
CA ASP A 65 47.12 -11.63 -16.51
C ASP A 65 47.27 -12.04 -17.99
N ASP A 66 48.19 -12.96 -18.27
CA ASP A 66 48.40 -13.57 -19.58
C ASP A 66 47.77 -14.97 -19.70
N THR A 67 47.05 -15.42 -18.66
CA THR A 67 46.44 -16.75 -18.61
C THR A 67 45.04 -16.73 -19.18
N VAL A 68 44.75 -17.60 -20.14
CA VAL A 68 43.40 -17.82 -20.65
C VAL A 68 42.58 -18.56 -19.60
N VAL A 69 41.58 -17.90 -19.04
CA VAL A 69 40.62 -18.51 -18.11
C VAL A 69 39.52 -19.22 -18.89
N TRP A 70 39.01 -18.55 -19.93
CA TRP A 70 37.92 -19.05 -20.76
C TRP A 70 38.02 -18.52 -22.19
N GLU A 71 37.66 -19.37 -23.15
CA GLU A 71 37.55 -19.04 -24.57
C GLU A 71 36.34 -19.78 -25.14
N ALA A 72 35.48 -19.05 -25.85
CA ALA A 72 34.27 -19.60 -26.44
C ALA A 72 34.61 -20.57 -27.57
N THR A 73 34.00 -21.75 -27.54
CA THR A 73 34.15 -22.78 -28.58
C THR A 73 33.16 -22.62 -29.71
N CYS A 74 32.02 -21.96 -29.45
CA CYS A 74 30.98 -21.67 -30.42
C CYS A 74 30.24 -20.37 -30.07
N THR A 75 29.42 -19.87 -31.01
CA THR A 75 28.74 -18.58 -30.88
C THR A 75 27.69 -18.54 -29.76
N SER A 76 27.14 -19.68 -29.34
CA SER A 76 26.18 -19.75 -28.24
C SER A 76 26.84 -19.47 -26.88
N GLU A 77 28.14 -19.73 -26.75
CA GLU A 77 28.91 -19.43 -25.53
C GLU A 77 29.33 -17.95 -25.44
N PHE A 78 29.11 -17.14 -26.47
CA PHE A 78 29.39 -15.70 -26.39
C PHE A 78 28.60 -15.08 -25.26
N THR A 79 29.24 -14.12 -24.58
CA THR A 79 28.67 -13.51 -23.38
C THR A 79 28.80 -11.99 -23.43
N GLY A 80 27.84 -11.32 -22.83
CA GLY A 80 27.94 -9.90 -22.48
C GLY A 80 28.28 -9.67 -21.01
N PHE A 81 28.40 -10.72 -20.19
CA PHE A 81 28.48 -10.62 -18.73
C PHE A 81 29.49 -11.61 -18.13
N VAL A 82 30.45 -11.06 -17.37
CA VAL A 82 31.40 -11.85 -16.58
C VAL A 82 31.37 -11.34 -15.14
N LEU A 83 31.13 -12.23 -14.18
CA LEU A 83 31.18 -11.92 -12.75
C LEU A 83 32.43 -12.51 -12.12
N VAL A 84 33.01 -11.79 -11.17
CA VAL A 84 34.17 -12.25 -10.41
C VAL A 84 33.89 -12.11 -8.92
N TYR A 85 34.09 -13.19 -8.19
CA TYR A 85 34.17 -13.19 -6.73
C TYR A 85 35.63 -13.29 -6.31
N GLU A 86 36.12 -12.36 -5.51
CA GLU A 86 37.44 -12.42 -4.89
C GLU A 86 37.29 -12.31 -3.37
N GLY A 87 37.08 -13.44 -2.72
CA GLY A 87 37.03 -13.57 -1.26
C GLY A 87 38.25 -14.30 -0.72
N ASP A 88 38.00 -15.26 0.17
CA ASP A 88 38.96 -16.29 0.57
C ASP A 88 39.35 -17.21 -0.60
N GLU A 89 38.41 -17.40 -1.51
CA GLU A 89 38.61 -18.09 -2.79
C GLU A 89 38.22 -17.18 -3.95
N LYS A 90 38.71 -17.51 -5.15
CA LYS A 90 38.42 -16.75 -6.36
C LYS A 90 37.59 -17.57 -7.34
N TYR A 91 36.49 -16.98 -7.79
CA TYR A 91 35.59 -17.58 -8.77
C TYR A 91 35.30 -16.60 -9.90
N ILE A 92 35.15 -17.12 -11.11
CA ILE A 92 34.72 -16.37 -12.30
C ILE A 92 33.51 -17.07 -12.89
N LEU A 93 32.41 -16.34 -13.09
CA LEU A 93 31.22 -16.85 -13.75
C LEU A 93 31.06 -16.19 -15.12
N ILE A 94 30.99 -17.01 -16.16
CA ILE A 94 30.59 -16.63 -17.51
C ILE A 94 29.08 -16.83 -17.61
N ILE A 95 28.36 -15.81 -18.11
CA ILE A 95 26.91 -15.84 -18.32
C ILE A 95 26.62 -15.76 -19.82
N PRO A 96 26.58 -16.89 -20.54
CA PRO A 96 26.33 -16.87 -21.98
C PRO A 96 24.95 -16.30 -22.33
N PHE A 97 24.80 -15.73 -23.53
CA PHE A 97 23.49 -15.29 -24.02
C PHE A 97 22.54 -16.47 -24.24
N ASN A 98 23.07 -17.57 -24.80
CA ASN A 98 22.32 -18.78 -25.10
C ASN A 98 23.12 -20.00 -24.62
N GLY A 99 22.91 -20.43 -23.38
CA GLY A 99 23.60 -21.60 -22.87
C GLY A 99 23.64 -21.67 -21.35
N ASN A 100 24.25 -22.74 -20.86
CA ASN A 100 24.41 -22.91 -19.43
C ASN A 100 25.47 -21.96 -18.88
N LEU A 101 25.30 -21.52 -17.64
CA LEU A 101 26.32 -20.78 -16.91
C LEU A 101 27.60 -21.62 -16.78
N ILE A 102 28.76 -20.97 -16.87
CA ILE A 102 30.06 -21.64 -16.76
C ILE A 102 30.84 -21.00 -15.62
N LEU A 103 31.07 -21.77 -14.55
CA LEU A 103 31.79 -21.31 -13.37
C LEU A 103 33.23 -21.81 -13.41
N PHE A 104 34.17 -20.94 -13.07
CA PHE A 104 35.58 -21.29 -12.88
C PHE A 104 35.99 -21.01 -11.45
N ARG A 105 36.76 -21.93 -10.87
CA ARG A 105 37.37 -21.77 -9.54
C ARG A 105 38.89 -21.72 -9.68
N LYS A 106 39.52 -20.77 -9.00
CA LYS A 106 40.99 -20.70 -8.92
C LYS A 106 41.48 -21.70 -7.87
N LEU A 107 42.38 -22.59 -8.28
CA LEU A 107 43.04 -23.56 -7.42
C LEU A 107 44.28 -22.95 -6.74
N LYS A 108 44.80 -23.64 -5.72
CA LYS A 108 45.95 -23.17 -4.93
C LYS A 108 47.25 -23.08 -5.74
N ASP A 109 47.36 -23.84 -6.82
CA ASP A 109 48.47 -23.81 -7.77
C ASP A 109 48.31 -22.71 -8.85
N ASN A 110 47.33 -21.82 -8.68
CA ASN A 110 46.94 -20.76 -9.61
C ASN A 110 46.36 -21.24 -10.95
N THR A 111 46.03 -22.52 -11.08
CA THR A 111 45.27 -23.03 -12.24
C THR A 111 43.76 -22.82 -12.07
N TRP A 112 43.01 -22.96 -13.17
CA TRP A 112 41.57 -22.78 -13.20
C TRP A 112 40.86 -24.11 -13.44
N GLU A 113 39.92 -24.43 -12.56
CA GLU A 113 39.02 -25.58 -12.70
C GLU A 113 37.67 -25.10 -13.27
N ARG A 114 37.21 -25.73 -14.35
CA ARG A 114 35.89 -25.50 -14.94
C ARG A 114 34.85 -26.35 -14.24
N ILE A 115 33.78 -25.71 -13.78
CA ILE A 115 32.58 -26.33 -13.21
C ILE A 115 31.42 -26.02 -14.16
N ASN A 116 30.93 -27.05 -14.84
CA ASN A 116 29.74 -26.93 -15.69
C ASN A 116 28.49 -26.90 -14.82
N THR A 117 27.52 -26.07 -15.21
CA THR A 117 26.23 -25.97 -14.54
C THR A 117 25.11 -26.40 -15.49
N GLU A 118 23.92 -26.66 -14.96
CA GLU A 118 22.72 -26.99 -15.75
C GLU A 118 21.74 -25.82 -15.85
N ILE A 119 22.14 -24.62 -15.43
CA ILE A 119 21.27 -23.44 -15.39
C ILE A 119 21.48 -22.62 -16.65
N ASN A 120 20.41 -22.43 -17.44
CA ASN A 120 20.40 -21.56 -18.61
C ASN A 120 19.44 -20.38 -18.38
N LEU A 121 20.00 -19.17 -18.24
CA LEU A 121 19.21 -17.98 -17.95
C LEU A 121 18.34 -17.51 -19.13
N SER A 122 18.64 -17.92 -20.38
CA SER A 122 17.80 -17.57 -21.53
C SER A 122 16.42 -18.23 -21.47
N LYS A 123 16.29 -19.31 -20.68
CA LYS A 123 15.03 -19.99 -20.40
C LYS A 123 14.22 -19.32 -19.29
N LEU A 124 14.82 -18.43 -18.50
CA LEU A 124 14.19 -17.74 -17.38
C LEU A 124 13.61 -16.39 -17.87
N LYS A 125 12.31 -16.17 -17.65
CA LYS A 125 11.67 -14.86 -17.88
C LYS A 125 11.10 -14.32 -16.57
N LEU A 126 11.34 -13.04 -16.33
CA LEU A 126 10.96 -12.34 -15.12
C LEU A 126 9.97 -11.24 -15.51
N TYR A 127 8.89 -11.10 -14.76
CA TYR A 127 7.84 -10.14 -15.08
C TYR A 127 7.47 -9.26 -13.90
N LYS A 128 7.07 -8.04 -14.21
CA LYS A 128 6.43 -7.08 -13.29
C LYS A 128 5.03 -6.79 -13.77
N GLN A 129 4.14 -6.47 -12.84
CA GLN A 129 2.80 -6.04 -13.18
C GLN A 129 2.82 -4.52 -13.41
N GLU A 130 2.44 -4.08 -14.62
CA GLU A 130 2.20 -2.67 -14.89
C GLU A 130 0.97 -2.23 -14.07
N GLY A 131 1.06 -1.05 -13.45
CA GLY A 131 -0.13 -0.42 -12.90
C GLY A 131 -0.40 -0.56 -11.41
N TYR A 132 0.52 -1.02 -10.56
CA TYR A 132 0.36 -0.79 -9.10
C TYR A 132 0.12 0.70 -8.83
N ASN A 133 1.00 1.58 -9.33
CA ASN A 133 0.86 3.02 -9.18
C ASN A 133 -0.36 3.60 -9.94
N HIS A 134 -0.76 3.01 -11.08
CA HIS A 134 -1.94 3.45 -11.85
C HIS A 134 -3.26 3.08 -11.17
N ILE A 135 -3.36 1.94 -10.48
CA ILE A 135 -4.50 1.61 -9.60
C ILE A 135 -4.57 2.68 -8.51
N TRP A 136 -3.45 3.03 -7.87
CA TRP A 136 -3.47 4.10 -6.87
C TRP A 136 -3.98 5.42 -7.44
N HIS A 137 -3.49 5.85 -8.60
CA HIS A 137 -3.92 7.10 -9.22
C HIS A 137 -5.37 7.04 -9.69
N ALA A 138 -5.81 5.94 -10.31
CA ALA A 138 -7.18 5.72 -10.78
C ALA A 138 -8.18 5.67 -9.61
N CYS A 139 -7.83 4.96 -8.53
CA CYS A 139 -8.59 4.99 -7.26
C CYS A 139 -8.60 6.38 -6.61
N PHE A 140 -7.60 7.21 -6.88
CA PHE A 140 -7.54 8.60 -6.40
C PHE A 140 -8.32 9.59 -7.28
N THR A 141 -8.56 9.29 -8.55
CA THR A 141 -9.11 10.27 -9.50
C THR A 141 -10.55 10.10 -9.92
N LEU A 142 -11.18 8.91 -9.95
CA LEU A 142 -12.54 8.79 -10.50
C LEU A 142 -13.38 7.60 -10.00
N GLU A 143 -14.68 7.78 -10.19
CA GLU A 143 -15.84 7.12 -9.60
C GLU A 143 -16.33 5.88 -10.35
N ASN A 144 -15.56 5.36 -11.31
CA ASN A 144 -15.90 4.16 -12.06
C ASN A 144 -14.64 3.30 -12.17
N CYS A 145 -14.44 2.41 -11.20
CA CYS A 145 -13.65 1.21 -11.44
C CYS A 145 -14.58 0.16 -12.05
N GLU A 146 -14.99 0.37 -13.31
CA GLU A 146 -14.96 -0.79 -14.20
C GLU A 146 -13.47 -1.11 -14.30
N ALA A 147 -13.02 -2.09 -13.52
CA ALA A 147 -11.65 -2.54 -13.53
C ALA A 147 -11.27 -2.75 -15.00
N SER A 148 -10.44 -1.88 -15.56
CA SER A 148 -10.02 -2.05 -16.93
C SER A 148 -9.36 -3.42 -17.00
N ASN A 149 -9.81 -4.26 -17.93
CA ASN A 149 -9.19 -5.56 -18.18
C ASN A 149 -7.70 -5.44 -18.56
N SER A 150 -7.19 -4.21 -18.78
CA SER A 150 -5.77 -3.88 -18.93
C SER A 150 -4.93 -4.00 -17.64
N LEU A 151 -5.55 -4.27 -16.48
CA LEU A 151 -4.85 -4.49 -15.20
C LEU A 151 -4.08 -5.81 -15.11
N ARG A 152 -4.06 -6.59 -16.19
CA ARG A 152 -3.34 -7.87 -16.31
C ARG A 152 -2.09 -7.78 -17.18
N ASP A 153 -1.76 -6.60 -17.70
CA ASP A 153 -0.60 -6.44 -18.56
C ASP A 153 0.67 -6.61 -17.72
N MET A 154 1.34 -7.74 -17.95
CA MET A 154 2.61 -8.09 -17.34
C MET A 154 3.72 -7.62 -18.25
N ASP A 155 4.54 -6.72 -17.75
CA ASP A 155 5.74 -6.28 -18.44
C ASP A 155 6.89 -7.20 -18.12
N ILE A 156 7.75 -7.42 -19.12
CA ILE A 156 9.03 -8.07 -18.89
C ILE A 156 9.86 -7.15 -18.00
N LEU A 157 10.37 -7.72 -16.92
CA LEU A 157 11.26 -7.04 -15.99
C LEU A 157 12.66 -7.06 -16.62
N ASP A 158 12.94 -6.12 -17.53
CA ASP A 158 14.25 -5.97 -18.18
C ASP A 158 15.06 -4.83 -17.53
N HIS A 159 16.37 -5.03 -17.40
CA HIS A 159 17.34 -4.09 -16.80
C HIS A 159 17.05 -3.60 -15.36
N ASP A 160 16.00 -4.12 -14.73
CA ASP A 160 15.49 -3.75 -13.40
C ASP A 160 16.03 -4.68 -12.28
N TYR A 161 17.12 -5.39 -12.57
CA TYR A 161 17.83 -6.29 -11.66
C TYR A 161 19.32 -6.30 -12.02
N TYR A 162 20.15 -6.89 -11.16
CA TYR A 162 21.58 -7.07 -11.41
C TYR A 162 22.05 -8.40 -10.83
N TYR A 163 23.27 -8.79 -11.18
CA TYR A 163 23.83 -10.06 -10.76
C TYR A 163 24.93 -9.89 -9.72
N ASP A 164 25.01 -10.82 -8.78
CA ASP A 164 26.17 -11.01 -7.90
C ASP A 164 26.57 -12.50 -7.89
N LEU A 165 27.82 -12.76 -7.50
CA LEU A 165 28.37 -14.11 -7.37
C LEU A 165 29.07 -14.23 -6.02
N GLU A 166 28.63 -15.12 -5.15
CA GLU A 166 29.29 -15.42 -3.89
C GLU A 166 29.73 -16.88 -3.85
N LYS A 167 31.02 -17.12 -4.11
CA LYS A 167 31.56 -18.46 -4.34
C LYS A 167 30.80 -19.17 -5.47
N THR A 168 30.00 -20.18 -5.13
CA THR A 168 29.18 -20.96 -6.06
C THR A 168 27.73 -20.46 -6.13
N ASN A 169 27.36 -19.45 -5.34
CA ASN A 169 26.01 -18.91 -5.30
C ASN A 169 25.88 -17.71 -6.26
N PHE A 170 25.25 -17.94 -7.40
CA PHE A 170 24.84 -16.88 -8.32
C PHE A 170 23.53 -16.25 -7.86
N LYS A 171 23.45 -14.92 -7.84
CA LYS A 171 22.28 -14.19 -7.34
C LYS A 171 21.75 -13.24 -8.40
N VAL A 172 20.45 -13.32 -8.68
CA VAL A 172 19.69 -12.30 -9.42
C VAL A 172 19.03 -11.40 -8.38
N ILE A 173 19.47 -10.14 -8.28
CA ILE A 173 19.02 -9.20 -7.24
C ILE A 173 18.16 -8.11 -7.88
N PHE A 174 16.95 -7.93 -7.35
CA PHE A 174 15.94 -7.08 -7.96
C PHE A 174 16.01 -5.62 -7.48
N ASN A 175 15.94 -4.67 -8.41
CA ASN A 175 15.72 -3.25 -8.13
C ASN A 175 14.24 -2.85 -8.30
N ARG A 176 13.40 -3.71 -8.87
CA ARG A 176 11.95 -3.57 -8.97
C ARG A 176 11.26 -4.85 -8.53
N PHE A 177 10.00 -4.75 -8.12
CA PHE A 177 9.26 -5.93 -7.69
C PHE A 177 9.04 -6.90 -8.86
N CYS A 178 9.55 -8.12 -8.72
CA CYS A 178 9.19 -9.25 -9.56
C CYS A 178 7.89 -9.85 -9.05
N HIS A 179 6.96 -10.09 -9.97
CA HIS A 179 5.61 -10.58 -9.66
C HIS A 179 5.37 -11.98 -10.22
N VAL A 180 6.03 -12.33 -11.32
CA VAL A 180 5.95 -13.66 -11.95
C VAL A 180 7.33 -14.06 -12.44
N ILE A 181 7.65 -15.35 -12.26
CA ILE A 181 8.84 -16.01 -12.78
C ILE A 181 8.37 -17.17 -13.65
N SER A 182 8.87 -17.24 -14.88
CA SER A 182 8.70 -18.40 -15.74
C SER A 182 10.04 -18.99 -16.14
N HIS A 183 10.05 -20.30 -16.37
CA HIS A 183 11.18 -21.05 -16.88
C HIS A 183 10.69 -21.98 -17.99
N GLU A 184 11.35 -21.97 -19.16
CA GLU A 184 10.91 -22.70 -20.36
C GLU A 184 9.43 -22.44 -20.71
N GLU A 185 9.04 -21.16 -20.67
CA GLU A 185 7.68 -20.68 -20.94
C GLU A 185 6.60 -21.14 -19.94
N LYS A 186 6.97 -21.86 -18.89
CA LYS A 186 6.07 -22.28 -17.81
C LYS A 186 6.17 -21.33 -16.62
N GLU A 187 5.04 -20.82 -16.13
CA GLU A 187 4.97 -20.09 -14.86
C GLU A 187 5.35 -21.04 -13.71
N ILE A 188 6.48 -20.77 -13.05
CA ILE A 188 6.99 -21.57 -11.93
C ILE A 188 6.77 -20.87 -10.59
N TRP A 189 6.61 -19.55 -10.59
CA TRP A 189 6.27 -18.78 -9.39
C TRP A 189 5.49 -17.52 -9.72
N LYS A 190 4.58 -17.16 -8.81
CA LYS A 190 3.77 -15.94 -8.88
C LYS A 190 3.53 -15.40 -7.48
N GLN A 191 3.54 -14.07 -7.34
CA GLN A 191 3.10 -13.41 -6.13
C GLN A 191 1.58 -13.65 -5.95
N THR A 192 1.21 -14.25 -4.82
CA THR A 192 -0.16 -14.52 -4.38
C THR A 192 -0.45 -13.80 -3.06
N LYS A 193 -1.70 -13.88 -2.57
CA LYS A 193 -2.04 -13.35 -1.24
C LYS A 193 -1.33 -14.11 -0.11
N ASP A 194 -1.08 -15.41 -0.29
CA ASP A 194 -0.49 -16.26 0.74
C ASP A 194 0.99 -15.93 0.97
N ASN A 195 1.75 -15.72 -0.12
CA ASN A 195 3.15 -15.31 -0.03
C ASN A 195 3.34 -13.78 0.08
N ALA A 196 2.27 -12.98 -0.10
CA ALA A 196 2.32 -11.55 0.21
C ALA A 196 2.63 -11.28 1.70
N HIS A 197 2.48 -12.28 2.57
CA HIS A 197 2.92 -12.24 3.96
C HIS A 197 4.45 -12.32 4.15
N HIS A 198 5.21 -12.67 3.12
CA HIS A 198 6.67 -12.56 3.11
C HIS A 198 7.14 -11.24 2.48
N GLY A 199 6.20 -10.52 1.86
CA GLY A 199 6.44 -9.30 1.12
C GLY A 199 6.91 -9.58 -0.30
N HIS A 200 7.60 -8.58 -0.85
CA HIS A 200 8.12 -8.68 -2.21
C HIS A 200 9.42 -9.48 -2.25
N LEU A 201 9.59 -10.21 -3.34
CA LEU A 201 10.80 -10.92 -3.67
C LEU A 201 11.95 -9.94 -3.91
N ILE A 202 13.12 -10.22 -3.31
CA ILE A 202 14.32 -9.36 -3.39
C ILE A 202 15.49 -10.01 -4.14
N SER A 203 15.58 -11.34 -4.17
CA SER A 203 16.54 -12.04 -5.02
C SER A 203 16.13 -13.48 -5.36
N LEU A 204 16.72 -14.01 -6.43
CA LEU A 204 16.84 -15.44 -6.70
C LEU A 204 18.28 -15.85 -6.46
N ASN A 205 18.51 -16.90 -5.68
CA ASN A 205 19.83 -17.44 -5.46
C ASN A 205 19.90 -18.84 -6.06
N PHE A 206 20.91 -19.06 -6.89
CA PHE A 206 21.21 -20.30 -7.57
C PHE A 206 22.51 -20.84 -6.99
N ASP A 207 22.45 -21.95 -6.27
CA ASP A 207 23.66 -22.70 -5.93
C ASP A 207 24.07 -23.51 -7.17
N LEU A 208 25.13 -23.05 -7.83
CA LEU A 208 25.56 -23.58 -9.13
C LEU A 208 26.13 -25.00 -9.05
N ILE A 209 26.47 -25.51 -7.85
CA ILE A 209 26.93 -26.89 -7.68
C ILE A 209 25.74 -27.82 -7.49
N SER A 210 24.83 -27.50 -6.57
CA SER A 210 23.68 -28.37 -6.26
C SER A 210 22.54 -28.22 -7.25
N GLY A 211 22.49 -27.14 -8.02
CA GLY A 211 21.37 -26.78 -8.88
C GLY A 211 20.17 -26.23 -8.11
N CYS A 212 20.25 -26.12 -6.77
CA CYS A 212 19.16 -25.60 -5.96
C CYS A 212 18.93 -24.11 -6.23
N VAL A 213 17.66 -23.75 -6.49
CA VAL A 213 17.24 -22.35 -6.62
C VAL A 213 16.38 -21.97 -5.44
N THR A 214 16.65 -20.81 -4.87
CA THR A 214 15.90 -20.26 -3.74
C THR A 214 15.43 -18.85 -4.04
N ILE A 215 14.17 -18.59 -3.72
CA ILE A 215 13.57 -17.27 -3.68
C ILE A 215 13.87 -16.67 -2.32
N LYS A 216 14.32 -15.41 -2.30
CA LYS A 216 14.51 -14.64 -1.08
C LYS A 216 13.53 -13.48 -1.00
N PHE A 217 12.87 -13.35 0.14
CA PHE A 217 11.90 -12.30 0.42
C PHE A 217 12.47 -11.17 1.28
N VAL A 218 11.80 -10.02 1.23
CA VAL A 218 12.19 -8.81 1.99
C VAL A 218 12.10 -8.99 3.52
N ASP A 219 11.25 -9.90 4.01
CA ASP A 219 11.15 -10.22 5.43
C ASP A 219 12.34 -11.05 5.97
N GLY A 220 13.18 -11.55 5.05
CA GLY A 220 14.36 -12.38 5.32
C GLY A 220 14.13 -13.88 5.17
N THR A 221 12.92 -14.32 4.83
CA THR A 221 12.61 -15.74 4.57
C THR A 221 13.07 -16.17 3.18
N ASP A 222 13.35 -17.46 3.05
CA ASP A 222 13.78 -18.09 1.80
C ASP A 222 12.81 -19.26 1.47
N GLU A 223 12.51 -19.45 0.19
CA GLU A 223 11.68 -20.57 -0.30
C GLU A 223 12.39 -21.29 -1.46
N PRO A 224 12.42 -22.64 -1.49
CA PRO A 224 12.96 -23.36 -2.64
C PRO A 224 12.07 -23.16 -3.88
N LEU A 225 12.71 -23.02 -5.03
CA LEU A 225 12.07 -22.87 -6.34
C LEU A 225 12.47 -24.05 -7.23
N ASP A 226 11.47 -24.82 -7.65
CA ASP A 226 11.66 -25.90 -8.62
C ASP A 226 11.54 -25.33 -10.05
N LEU A 227 12.62 -25.42 -10.83
CA LEU A 227 12.66 -24.94 -12.22
C LEU A 227 11.98 -25.91 -13.21
N ASN A 228 11.80 -27.18 -12.82
CA ASN A 228 11.26 -28.25 -13.67
C ASN A 228 9.83 -28.63 -13.28
N GLY A 229 9.42 -28.32 -12.06
CA GLY A 229 8.06 -28.55 -11.56
C GLY A 229 7.06 -27.51 -12.07
N PRO A 230 5.78 -27.88 -12.26
CA PRO A 230 4.72 -26.88 -12.39
C PRO A 230 4.65 -26.05 -11.09
N SER A 231 4.23 -24.78 -11.20
CA SER A 231 4.01 -23.87 -10.06
C SER A 231 3.58 -24.61 -8.80
N ASN A 232 4.34 -24.44 -7.71
CA ASN A 232 4.01 -24.93 -6.38
C ASN A 232 2.68 -24.31 -5.93
N LYS A 233 1.55 -24.89 -6.37
CA LYS A 233 0.35 -24.92 -5.54
C LYS A 233 0.75 -25.74 -4.33
N ARG A 234 1.21 -25.07 -3.26
CA ARG A 234 1.37 -25.72 -1.96
C ARG A 234 0.09 -26.53 -1.70
N PRO A 235 0.20 -27.76 -1.17
CA PRO A 235 -0.94 -28.37 -0.52
C PRO A 235 -1.44 -27.32 0.47
N ARG A 236 -2.70 -26.94 0.34
CA ARG A 236 -3.41 -26.25 1.40
C ARG A 236 -3.15 -27.10 2.64
N ALA A 237 -2.32 -26.63 3.57
CA ALA A 237 -2.29 -27.22 4.90
C ALA A 237 -3.75 -27.34 5.31
N GLU A 238 -4.17 -28.53 5.72
CA GLU A 238 -5.52 -28.82 6.19
C GLU A 238 -5.88 -27.81 7.28
N VAL A 239 -6.44 -26.69 6.85
CA VAL A 239 -7.38 -25.90 7.59
C VAL A 239 -8.69 -26.34 6.97
N GLU A 240 -9.39 -27.17 7.73
CA GLU A 240 -10.77 -27.60 7.52
C GLU A 240 -11.55 -26.58 6.69
N SER A 241 -11.72 -26.89 5.41
CA SER A 241 -12.85 -26.38 4.66
C SER A 241 -13.86 -27.50 4.58
N VAL A 242 -14.78 -27.53 5.52
CA VAL A 242 -16.10 -28.09 5.24
C VAL A 242 -16.76 -27.09 4.29
N ASN A 243 -16.78 -27.46 3.02
CA ASN A 243 -17.87 -27.24 2.06
C ASN A 243 -17.36 -27.60 0.65
N GLN A 244 -17.39 -28.89 0.34
CA GLN A 244 -17.66 -29.34 -1.03
C GLN A 244 -19.11 -29.82 -1.06
N LEU A 245 -19.93 -29.11 -1.83
CA LEU A 245 -21.15 -29.61 -2.41
C LEU A 245 -20.80 -30.80 -3.31
N ASN A 246 -21.29 -31.98 -2.97
CA ASN A 246 -21.57 -33.02 -3.94
C ASN A 246 -23.09 -33.17 -4.01
N GLU A 247 -23.61 -32.98 -5.23
CA GLU A 247 -24.97 -33.30 -5.60
C GLU A 247 -25.22 -34.81 -5.44
N ASN A 248 -26.47 -35.12 -5.10
CA ASN A 248 -27.15 -36.43 -5.15
C ASN A 248 -27.04 -37.32 -3.92
N SER A 249 -27.91 -37.04 -2.94
CA SER A 249 -28.99 -37.97 -2.53
C SER A 249 -29.83 -37.32 -1.43
N GLU A 250 -31.14 -37.15 -1.65
CA GLU A 250 -32.12 -36.86 -0.58
C GLU A 250 -32.00 -37.92 0.54
N PRO A 251 -32.09 -37.55 1.82
CA PRO A 251 -33.41 -37.67 2.47
C PRO A 251 -33.73 -36.64 3.58
N SER A 252 -35.05 -36.39 3.67
CA SER A 252 -35.87 -35.99 4.83
C SER A 252 -35.56 -34.69 5.58
N ASN A 253 -36.37 -33.68 5.22
CA ASN A 253 -36.96 -32.63 6.06
C ASN A 253 -36.67 -32.72 7.57
N GLU A 254 -35.96 -31.71 8.09
CA GLU A 254 -36.45 -30.93 9.23
C GLU A 254 -35.97 -29.47 9.09
N ASN A 255 -36.95 -28.57 9.09
CA ASN A 255 -36.86 -27.17 8.71
C ASN A 255 -36.07 -26.31 9.71
N VAL A 256 -35.08 -25.56 9.22
CA VAL A 256 -34.78 -24.21 9.73
C VAL A 256 -34.61 -23.29 8.52
N GLU A 257 -35.67 -22.54 8.20
CA GLU A 257 -35.70 -21.50 7.17
C GLU A 257 -34.70 -20.39 7.49
N ASP A 258 -33.62 -20.26 6.71
CA ASP A 258 -32.87 -19.00 6.62
C ASP A 258 -33.57 -18.11 5.59
N LYS A 259 -34.45 -17.22 6.06
CA LYS A 259 -35.21 -16.32 5.20
C LYS A 259 -34.26 -15.32 4.55
N SER A 260 -34.00 -15.49 3.25
CA SER A 260 -33.46 -14.44 2.37
C SER A 260 -34.43 -13.26 2.34
N VAL A 261 -34.26 -12.31 3.26
CA VAL A 261 -35.07 -11.07 3.29
C VAL A 261 -34.63 -10.17 2.14
N SER A 262 -35.54 -9.94 1.19
CA SER A 262 -35.35 -8.92 0.14
C SER A 262 -35.11 -7.55 0.77
N PRO A 263 -34.16 -6.74 0.26
CA PRO A 263 -33.90 -5.42 0.81
C PRO A 263 -35.13 -4.51 0.68
N GLU A 264 -35.35 -3.64 1.67
CA GLU A 264 -36.39 -2.62 1.66
C GLU A 264 -36.04 -1.52 0.64
N VAL A 265 -36.95 -1.24 -0.28
CA VAL A 265 -36.80 -0.20 -1.30
C VAL A 265 -37.26 1.14 -0.73
N ILE A 266 -36.40 2.15 -0.81
CA ILE A 266 -36.64 3.45 -0.18
C ILE A 266 -36.50 4.60 -1.18
N THR A 267 -37.12 5.74 -0.83
CA THR A 267 -36.94 7.01 -1.55
C THR A 267 -35.86 7.85 -0.88
N LEU A 268 -34.92 8.36 -1.68
CA LEU A 268 -33.91 9.32 -1.27
C LEU A 268 -34.28 10.73 -1.74
N ASP A 269 -34.51 11.66 -0.81
CA ASP A 269 -34.56 13.09 -1.11
C ASP A 269 -33.17 13.71 -0.89
N ILE A 270 -32.51 14.16 -1.95
CA ILE A 270 -31.15 14.69 -1.84
C ILE A 270 -31.10 16.14 -1.32
N ASN A 271 -32.25 16.79 -1.07
CA ASN A 271 -32.31 18.04 -0.30
C ASN A 271 -32.14 17.83 1.20
N THR A 272 -32.31 16.60 1.71
CA THR A 272 -31.89 16.29 3.08
C THR A 272 -30.44 15.87 3.07
N MET A 273 -29.66 16.49 3.94
CA MET A 273 -28.27 16.10 4.13
C MET A 273 -28.06 15.26 5.38
N MET A 274 -29.09 15.01 6.21
CA MET A 274 -28.91 14.22 7.42
C MET A 274 -28.82 12.72 7.08
N SER A 275 -28.13 11.95 7.92
CA SER A 275 -28.23 10.49 7.85
C SER A 275 -29.53 10.03 8.52
N THR A 276 -29.93 8.80 8.24
CA THR A 276 -31.09 8.11 8.84
C THR A 276 -30.69 6.69 9.26
N ASN A 277 -31.62 5.94 9.85
CA ASN A 277 -31.47 4.51 10.06
C ASN A 277 -31.39 3.74 8.74
N LYS A 278 -31.90 4.31 7.65
CA LYS A 278 -31.98 3.67 6.34
C LYS A 278 -30.78 3.97 5.43
N TYR A 279 -30.13 5.13 5.60
CA TYR A 279 -28.95 5.52 4.82
C TYR A 279 -28.03 6.48 5.57
N LYS A 280 -26.75 6.49 5.19
CA LYS A 280 -25.73 7.45 5.65
C LYS A 280 -25.53 8.53 4.61
N THR A 281 -25.31 9.76 5.07
CA THR A 281 -25.03 10.92 4.22
C THR A 281 -23.65 11.49 4.55
N PHE A 282 -22.86 11.71 3.51
CA PHE A 282 -21.52 12.29 3.55
C PHE A 282 -21.53 13.61 2.79
N CYS A 283 -21.38 14.72 3.51
CA CYS A 283 -21.24 16.05 2.93
C CYS A 283 -19.76 16.35 2.69
N MET A 284 -19.33 16.22 1.44
CA MET A 284 -18.03 16.68 0.97
C MET A 284 -18.17 18.10 0.39
N PRO A 285 -17.07 18.86 0.24
CA PRO A 285 -17.14 20.25 -0.20
C PRO A 285 -18.00 20.45 -1.46
N ASN A 286 -17.76 19.66 -2.51
CA ASN A 286 -18.33 19.84 -3.85
C ASN A 286 -19.35 18.76 -4.25
N TYR A 287 -19.65 17.82 -3.35
CA TYR A 287 -20.64 16.79 -3.59
C TYR A 287 -21.15 16.20 -2.27
N HIS A 288 -22.41 15.75 -2.30
CA HIS A 288 -22.96 14.89 -1.28
C HIS A 288 -23.01 13.46 -1.78
N TYR A 289 -22.67 12.53 -0.90
CA TYR A 289 -22.69 11.11 -1.18
C TYR A 289 -23.61 10.42 -0.18
N PHE A 290 -24.51 9.62 -0.71
CA PHE A 290 -25.54 8.89 0.03
C PHE A 290 -25.31 7.41 -0.14
N LYS A 291 -25.41 6.68 0.96
CA LYS A 291 -25.21 5.23 0.99
C LYS A 291 -26.30 4.56 1.78
N ALA A 292 -27.07 3.68 1.15
CA ALA A 292 -28.06 2.86 1.82
C ALA A 292 -27.36 1.94 2.84
N ASN A 293 -27.95 1.82 4.03
CA ASN A 293 -27.48 0.88 5.04
C ASN A 293 -27.84 -0.56 4.63
N ASN A 294 -27.20 -1.56 5.25
CA ASN A 294 -27.51 -2.96 4.98
C ASN A 294 -29.01 -3.24 5.12
N GLY A 295 -29.58 -3.94 4.13
CA GLY A 295 -31.02 -4.22 4.07
C GLY A 295 -31.86 -3.16 3.37
N PHE A 296 -31.26 -2.07 2.86
CA PHE A 296 -31.96 -1.01 2.13
C PHE A 296 -31.36 -0.77 0.74
N VAL A 297 -32.19 -0.30 -0.20
CA VAL A 297 -31.79 0.12 -1.54
C VAL A 297 -32.61 1.33 -2.01
N PHE A 298 -32.02 2.20 -2.83
CA PHE A 298 -32.73 3.33 -3.43
C PHE A 298 -33.42 2.89 -4.73
N GLY A 299 -34.76 2.85 -4.72
CA GLY A 299 -35.58 2.67 -5.93
C GLY A 299 -36.10 3.98 -6.51
N LYS A 300 -36.10 5.03 -5.69
CA LYS A 300 -36.51 6.38 -6.08
C LYS A 300 -35.56 7.43 -5.51
N ILE A 301 -35.16 8.40 -6.33
CA ILE A 301 -34.29 9.51 -5.96
C ILE A 301 -34.92 10.81 -6.46
N VAL A 302 -35.09 11.78 -5.56
CA VAL A 302 -35.72 13.07 -5.85
C VAL A 302 -34.83 14.23 -5.43
N TYR A 303 -34.95 15.34 -6.14
CA TYR A 303 -34.36 16.63 -5.83
C TYR A 303 -35.41 17.72 -6.00
N ARG A 304 -35.89 18.24 -4.87
CA ARG A 304 -37.03 19.16 -4.82
C ARG A 304 -38.22 18.48 -5.50
N ASP A 305 -38.83 19.12 -6.48
CA ASP A 305 -39.96 18.57 -7.23
C ASP A 305 -39.51 17.69 -8.41
N LYS A 306 -38.20 17.51 -8.62
CA LYS A 306 -37.65 16.72 -9.74
C LYS A 306 -37.35 15.29 -9.32
N VAL A 307 -37.86 14.34 -10.09
CA VAL A 307 -37.51 12.92 -10.00
C VAL A 307 -36.25 12.66 -10.83
N ILE A 308 -35.24 12.04 -10.22
CA ILE A 308 -33.96 11.67 -10.85
C ILE A 308 -33.97 10.19 -11.25
N LEU A 309 -34.45 9.34 -10.34
CA LEU A 309 -34.64 7.91 -10.53
C LEU A 309 -35.99 7.55 -9.93
N ASP A 310 -36.78 6.73 -10.62
CA ASP A 310 -38.01 6.12 -10.10
C ASP A 310 -38.24 4.84 -10.89
N THR A 311 -38.05 3.69 -10.25
CA THR A 311 -38.11 2.40 -10.91
C THR A 311 -38.55 1.32 -9.94
N ASP A 312 -39.38 0.41 -10.43
CA ASP A 312 -39.77 -0.80 -9.71
C ASP A 312 -38.90 -2.01 -10.09
N ASP A 313 -37.97 -1.85 -11.05
CA ASP A 313 -37.07 -2.90 -11.53
C ASP A 313 -35.90 -3.12 -10.55
N PRO A 314 -35.80 -4.28 -9.88
CA PRO A 314 -34.75 -4.52 -8.90
C PRO A 314 -33.33 -4.47 -9.47
N SER A 315 -33.16 -4.68 -10.78
CA SER A 315 -31.85 -4.58 -11.45
C SER A 315 -31.33 -3.15 -11.54
N LYS A 316 -32.21 -2.16 -11.34
CA LYS A 316 -31.90 -0.72 -11.40
C LYS A 316 -31.82 -0.06 -10.03
N TYR A 317 -32.09 -0.80 -8.95
CA TYR A 317 -31.91 -0.28 -7.61
C TYR A 317 -30.44 0.02 -7.35
N VAL A 318 -30.19 1.16 -6.70
CA VAL A 318 -28.83 1.59 -6.36
C VAL A 318 -28.67 1.63 -4.85
N THR A 319 -27.50 1.23 -4.36
CA THR A 319 -27.16 1.31 -2.93
C THR A 319 -26.40 2.59 -2.59
N GLU A 320 -25.98 3.34 -3.60
CA GLU A 320 -25.16 4.54 -3.45
C GLU A 320 -25.60 5.58 -4.48
N TYR A 321 -25.56 6.86 -4.10
CA TYR A 321 -25.85 7.97 -5.01
C TYR A 321 -24.99 9.18 -4.68
N LYS A 322 -24.48 9.86 -5.71
CA LYS A 322 -23.71 11.10 -5.56
C LYS A 322 -24.39 12.26 -6.26
N CYS A 323 -24.50 13.37 -5.54
CA CYS A 323 -25.00 14.64 -6.05
C CYS A 323 -23.92 15.71 -5.99
N ARG A 324 -23.76 16.51 -7.05
CA ARG A 324 -22.84 17.65 -7.05
C ARG A 324 -23.51 18.84 -6.35
N VAL A 325 -22.77 19.50 -5.45
CA VAL A 325 -23.24 20.67 -4.71
C VAL A 325 -22.33 21.85 -5.02
N GLU A 326 -22.92 23.03 -5.20
CA GLU A 326 -22.15 24.26 -5.37
C GLU A 326 -21.42 24.59 -4.07
N PHE A 327 -20.11 24.83 -4.19
CA PHE A 327 -19.22 24.96 -3.04
C PHE A 327 -18.62 26.36 -2.97
N ASP A 328 -18.80 27.02 -1.82
CA ASP A 328 -18.03 28.21 -1.49
C ASP A 328 -16.62 27.80 -1.05
N TRP A 329 -15.67 27.97 -1.96
CA TRP A 329 -14.25 27.71 -1.76
C TRP A 329 -13.66 28.45 -0.54
N LYS A 330 -14.28 29.53 -0.06
CA LYS A 330 -13.85 30.20 1.19
C LYS A 330 -14.05 29.34 2.44
N LEU A 331 -14.99 28.40 2.40
CA LEU A 331 -15.32 27.49 3.52
C LEU A 331 -14.44 26.24 3.57
N GLN A 332 -13.58 26.01 2.57
CA GLN A 332 -12.73 24.81 2.50
C GLN A 332 -11.85 24.63 3.73
N LYS A 333 -11.35 25.74 4.29
CA LYS A 333 -10.50 25.73 5.50
C LYS A 333 -11.24 25.33 6.78
N HIS A 334 -12.57 25.31 6.76
CA HIS A 334 -13.42 24.98 7.91
C HIS A 334 -14.00 23.57 7.84
N ILE A 335 -13.79 22.84 6.74
CA ILE A 335 -14.31 21.48 6.59
C ILE A 335 -13.42 20.51 7.36
N GLU A 336 -14.03 19.83 8.33
CA GLU A 336 -13.43 18.67 8.98
C GLU A 336 -13.89 17.42 8.21
N TYR A 337 -13.03 16.82 7.38
CA TYR A 337 -13.38 15.62 6.60
C TYR A 337 -13.77 14.43 7.49
N PHE A 338 -13.28 14.39 8.74
CA PHE A 338 -13.70 13.42 9.75
C PHE A 338 -15.16 13.60 10.20
N GLU A 339 -15.70 14.79 9.97
CA GLU A 339 -17.07 15.19 10.29
C GLU A 339 -17.89 15.37 9.01
N SER A 340 -17.47 14.78 7.88
CA SER A 340 -18.27 14.81 6.65
C SER A 340 -19.57 14.00 6.79
N ILE A 341 -19.57 12.98 7.66
CA ILE A 341 -20.78 12.20 7.91
C ILE A 341 -21.73 13.01 8.76
N ARG A 342 -22.98 13.05 8.29
CA ARG A 342 -24.03 13.79 8.96
C ARG A 342 -24.65 12.91 10.05
N PRO A 343 -24.93 13.47 11.24
CA PRO A 343 -25.59 12.71 12.30
C PRO A 343 -26.86 12.00 11.80
N ASN A 344 -27.12 10.81 12.32
CA ASN A 344 -28.39 10.12 12.07
C ASN A 344 -29.51 10.84 12.81
N ILE A 345 -30.42 11.47 12.07
CA ILE A 345 -31.50 12.28 12.65
C ILE A 345 -32.54 11.44 13.39
N ASP A 346 -32.72 10.16 13.03
CA ASP A 346 -33.66 9.25 13.70
C ASP A 346 -33.23 8.90 15.13
N LYS A 347 -31.98 9.21 15.49
CA LYS A 347 -31.45 9.07 16.85
C LYS A 347 -31.72 10.30 17.73
N LEU A 348 -32.20 11.41 17.15
CA LEU A 348 -32.52 12.64 17.87
C LEU A 348 -33.93 12.55 18.45
N LYS A 349 -34.04 12.70 19.78
CA LYS A 349 -35.32 12.74 20.49
C LYS A 349 -35.44 14.03 21.27
N LEU A 350 -36.59 14.68 21.15
CA LEU A 350 -36.85 16.02 21.64
C LEU A 350 -38.05 16.00 22.57
N TYR A 351 -37.91 16.49 23.81
CA TYR A 351 -38.97 16.32 24.81
C TYR A 351 -39.46 17.66 25.38
N THR A 352 -40.76 17.69 25.67
CA THR A 352 -41.46 18.74 26.42
C THR A 352 -41.39 18.49 27.93
N LYS A 353 -42.09 19.32 28.71
CA LYS A 353 -42.25 19.16 30.15
C LYS A 353 -42.93 17.80 30.43
N ASN A 354 -42.40 17.05 31.39
CA ASN A 354 -42.83 15.69 31.78
C ASN A 354 -42.36 14.54 30.88
N GLY A 355 -41.42 14.78 29.96
CA GLY A 355 -40.81 13.69 29.18
C GLY A 355 -41.69 13.18 28.03
N ILE A 356 -42.67 13.96 27.59
CA ILE A 356 -43.45 13.71 26.38
C ILE A 356 -42.64 14.17 25.18
N GLU A 357 -42.43 13.29 24.20
CA GLU A 357 -41.68 13.60 22.97
C GLU A 357 -42.47 14.61 22.11
N LEU A 358 -41.76 15.52 21.45
CA LEU A 358 -42.36 16.49 20.52
C LEU A 358 -42.93 15.74 19.32
N ASN A 359 -44.16 16.09 18.94
CA ASN A 359 -44.74 15.61 17.70
C ASN A 359 -44.27 16.47 16.52
N PRO A 360 -44.32 15.96 15.27
CA PRO A 360 -43.98 16.74 14.08
C PRO A 360 -44.73 18.07 13.94
N ASP A 361 -45.93 18.21 14.50
CA ASP A 361 -46.69 19.47 14.50
C ASP A 361 -46.10 20.53 15.47
N ASP A 362 -45.29 20.10 16.42
CA ASP A 362 -44.70 20.96 17.46
C ASP A 362 -43.44 21.68 16.98
N TYR A 363 -42.99 21.40 15.77
CA TYR A 363 -41.83 22.03 15.15
C TYR A 363 -41.96 22.09 13.62
N LYS A 364 -41.14 22.92 13.00
CA LYS A 364 -41.00 22.99 11.54
C LYS A 364 -39.61 22.55 11.15
N VAL A 365 -39.50 21.69 10.14
CA VAL A 365 -38.21 21.30 9.55
C VAL A 365 -37.98 22.11 8.28
N GLU A 366 -36.78 22.66 8.15
CA GLU A 366 -36.28 23.30 6.94
C GLU A 366 -34.98 22.62 6.54
N SER A 367 -34.95 22.03 5.35
CA SER A 367 -33.78 21.31 4.84
C SER A 367 -33.38 21.81 3.46
N THR A 368 -32.07 21.92 3.27
CA THR A 368 -31.43 22.20 1.99
C THR A 368 -30.18 21.32 1.87
N THR A 369 -29.52 21.39 0.71
CA THR A 369 -28.19 20.79 0.51
C THR A 369 -27.10 21.41 1.39
N HIS A 370 -27.36 22.48 2.15
CA HIS A 370 -26.33 23.13 2.99
C HIS A 370 -26.67 23.13 4.47
N TYR A 371 -27.94 22.99 4.83
CA TYR A 371 -28.36 22.99 6.23
C TYR A 371 -29.62 22.18 6.49
N TYR A 372 -29.76 21.74 7.74
CA TYR A 372 -30.96 21.10 8.27
C TYR A 372 -31.31 21.81 9.58
N ARG A 373 -32.49 22.42 9.65
CA ARG A 373 -32.94 23.23 10.78
C ARG A 373 -34.28 22.74 11.28
N ILE A 374 -34.38 22.55 12.59
CA ILE A 374 -35.64 22.32 13.31
C ILE A 374 -35.97 23.61 14.07
N VAL A 375 -37.13 24.19 13.79
CA VAL A 375 -37.63 25.39 14.49
C VAL A 375 -38.77 24.97 15.41
N PHE A 376 -38.63 25.25 16.70
CA PHE A 376 -39.60 24.80 17.69
C PHE A 376 -40.80 25.76 17.80
N ASN A 377 -42.00 25.21 17.71
CA ASN A 377 -43.25 25.92 17.99
C ASN A 377 -43.71 25.72 19.45
N LYS A 378 -43.16 24.70 20.13
CA LYS A 378 -43.36 24.44 21.57
C LYS A 378 -42.06 24.54 22.37
N LYS A 379 -42.21 24.78 23.67
CA LYS A 379 -41.10 24.84 24.62
C LYS A 379 -40.41 23.47 24.74
N LEU A 380 -39.13 23.43 24.40
CA LEU A 380 -38.27 22.25 24.52
C LEU A 380 -37.62 22.18 25.91
N TYR A 381 -37.68 21.02 26.56
CA TYR A 381 -37.11 20.81 27.90
C TYR A 381 -35.91 19.87 27.91
N LYS A 382 -35.74 19.02 26.90
CA LYS A 382 -34.64 18.05 26.85
C LYS A 382 -34.32 17.63 25.43
N ILE A 383 -33.03 17.53 25.11
CA ILE A 383 -32.50 16.97 23.86
C ILE A 383 -31.72 15.70 24.20
N ILE A 384 -32.10 14.61 23.57
CA ILE A 384 -31.40 13.33 23.63
C ILE A 384 -30.94 12.97 22.22
N TYR A 385 -29.70 12.49 22.10
CA TYR A 385 -29.19 11.93 20.86
C TYR A 385 -28.45 10.64 21.18
N ASP A 386 -28.83 9.54 20.51
CA ASP A 386 -28.23 8.20 20.71
C ASP A 386 -28.20 7.82 22.20
N ASP A 387 -29.36 7.94 22.85
CA ASP A 387 -29.61 7.71 24.29
C ASP A 387 -28.81 8.58 25.28
N LYS A 388 -27.97 9.50 24.78
CA LYS A 388 -27.24 10.47 25.60
C LYS A 388 -27.98 11.80 25.70
N VAL A 389 -28.10 12.33 26.91
CA VAL A 389 -28.68 13.67 27.15
C VAL A 389 -27.64 14.74 26.82
N TYR A 390 -27.94 15.60 25.85
CA TYR A 390 -27.05 16.68 25.42
C TYR A 390 -27.46 18.05 25.96
N TRP A 391 -28.75 18.25 26.21
CA TRP A 391 -29.25 19.47 26.82
C TRP A 391 -30.50 19.17 27.65
N ARG A 392 -30.64 19.90 28.77
CA ARG A 392 -31.82 19.89 29.63
C ARG A 392 -32.06 21.30 30.13
N TYR A 393 -33.32 21.73 30.12
CA TYR A 393 -33.73 23.00 30.71
C TYR A 393 -33.41 23.02 32.20
N ASP A 394 -32.68 24.05 32.65
CA ASP A 394 -32.33 24.28 34.04
C ASP A 394 -32.90 25.63 34.50
N TYR A 395 -33.99 25.56 35.27
CA TYR A 395 -34.68 26.74 35.80
C TYR A 395 -33.76 27.61 36.68
N TYR A 396 -32.91 26.99 37.49
CA TYR A 396 -32.03 27.70 38.44
C TYR A 396 -30.89 28.44 37.73
N LYS A 397 -30.53 28.02 36.51
CA LYS A 397 -29.58 28.74 35.66
C LYS A 397 -30.20 29.85 34.84
N SER A 398 -31.50 30.13 35.02
CA SER A 398 -32.25 31.07 34.17
C SER A 398 -32.11 30.75 32.68
N ASP A 399 -32.01 29.46 32.32
CA ASP A 399 -31.90 29.07 30.92
C ASP A 399 -33.14 29.55 30.15
N ILE A 400 -32.93 30.03 28.93
CA ILE A 400 -34.01 30.40 28.02
C ILE A 400 -34.35 29.17 27.18
N PHE A 401 -35.62 29.00 26.83
CA PHE A 401 -36.03 27.91 25.93
C PHE A 401 -35.39 28.07 24.54
N PRO A 402 -34.79 27.01 23.98
CA PRO A 402 -34.30 27.02 22.60
C PRO A 402 -35.40 27.36 21.61
N THR A 403 -35.05 28.07 20.55
CA THR A 403 -35.93 28.33 19.39
C THR A 403 -35.74 27.32 18.28
N GLY A 404 -34.62 26.62 18.26
CA GLY A 404 -34.34 25.64 17.23
C GLY A 404 -33.03 24.90 17.42
N ILE A 405 -32.85 23.92 16.54
CA ILE A 405 -31.60 23.18 16.34
C ILE A 405 -31.21 23.32 14.88
N TYR A 406 -29.92 23.44 14.62
CA TYR A 406 -29.34 23.62 13.30
C TYR A 406 -28.14 22.68 13.10
N PHE A 407 -28.08 22.06 11.94
CA PHE A 407 -26.94 21.29 11.43
C PHE A 407 -26.48 21.93 10.12
N SER A 408 -25.16 22.06 9.95
CA SER A 408 -24.52 22.56 8.74
C SER A 408 -23.88 21.44 7.94
N TYR A 409 -23.72 21.61 6.63
CA TYR A 409 -22.94 20.69 5.80
C TYR A 409 -21.43 20.73 6.11
N ILE A 410 -20.95 21.72 6.88
CA ILE A 410 -19.52 21.96 7.15
C ILE A 410 -18.95 21.00 8.22
N ASN A 411 -19.76 20.63 9.21
CA ASN A 411 -19.33 19.86 10.39
C ASN A 411 -20.48 18.98 10.91
N SER A 412 -20.21 18.12 11.90
CA SER A 412 -21.23 17.24 12.48
C SER A 412 -21.88 17.82 13.75
N ASN A 413 -21.64 19.10 14.06
CA ASN A 413 -22.15 19.71 15.28
C ASN A 413 -23.65 19.97 15.20
N MET A 414 -24.28 19.86 16.36
CA MET A 414 -25.64 20.30 16.59
C MET A 414 -25.60 21.70 17.24
N THR A 415 -26.04 22.72 16.53
CA THR A 415 -26.12 24.09 17.04
C THR A 415 -27.51 24.34 17.63
N ILE A 416 -27.58 24.67 18.92
CA ILE A 416 -28.82 25.09 19.57
C ILE A 416 -28.94 26.62 19.47
N SER A 417 -30.07 27.11 18.93
CA SER A 417 -30.36 28.54 18.86
C SER A 417 -31.30 29.00 19.97
N PHE A 418 -31.07 30.20 20.50
CA PHE A 418 -31.87 30.82 21.55
C PHE A 418 -32.48 32.15 21.08
N PRO A 419 -33.60 32.61 21.68
CA PRO A 419 -34.28 33.84 21.26
C PRO A 419 -33.43 35.12 21.34
N ASN A 420 -32.44 35.13 22.23
CA ASN A 420 -31.52 36.25 22.44
C ASN A 420 -30.38 36.30 21.41
N GLY A 421 -30.41 35.48 20.35
CA GLY A 421 -29.38 35.40 19.33
C GLY A 421 -28.13 34.63 19.75
N VAL A 422 -28.14 34.00 20.93
CA VAL A 422 -27.04 33.12 21.36
C VAL A 422 -27.17 31.76 20.66
N TYR A 423 -26.03 31.22 20.27
CA TYR A 423 -25.90 29.87 19.71
C TYR A 423 -24.98 29.04 20.61
N ARG A 424 -25.31 27.75 20.79
CA ARG A 424 -24.47 26.78 21.50
C ARG A 424 -24.20 25.59 20.61
N ASP A 425 -22.95 25.38 20.25
CA ASP A 425 -22.53 24.21 19.47
C ASP A 425 -22.28 23.01 20.36
N ILE A 426 -22.86 21.87 19.98
CA ILE A 426 -22.69 20.58 20.64
C ILE A 426 -22.08 19.61 19.64
N LYS A 427 -20.89 19.10 19.97
CA LYS A 427 -20.19 18.14 19.12
C LYS A 427 -20.85 16.76 19.19
N ILE A 428 -21.40 16.30 18.07
CA ILE A 428 -21.85 14.92 17.88
C ILE A 428 -20.73 14.14 17.20
N ARG A 429 -20.11 13.20 17.93
CA ARG A 429 -19.09 12.31 17.35
C ARG A 429 -19.78 11.22 16.53
N VAL A 430 -19.39 11.11 15.27
CA VAL A 430 -19.78 10.01 14.37
C VAL A 430 -18.52 9.26 13.96
N ASP A 431 -18.18 8.21 14.70
CA ASP A 431 -16.95 7.45 14.48
C ASP A 431 -17.21 6.24 13.55
N LEU A 432 -16.68 6.29 12.33
CA LEU A 432 -16.68 5.15 11.40
C LEU A 432 -15.78 4.02 11.85
N LEU A 433 -14.64 4.38 12.43
CA LEU A 433 -13.64 3.43 12.89
C LEU A 433 -13.96 3.05 14.34
N LYS A 434 -14.23 1.76 14.57
CA LYS A 434 -14.38 1.20 15.90
C LYS A 434 -13.31 0.13 16.09
N MET A 435 -12.63 0.16 17.22
CA MET A 435 -11.58 -0.79 17.54
C MET A 435 -11.95 -1.50 18.83
N TYR A 436 -11.67 -2.79 18.92
CA TYR A 436 -12.04 -3.61 20.07
C TYR A 436 -10.84 -4.34 20.65
N LYS A 437 -10.91 -4.62 21.95
CA LYS A 437 -10.03 -5.52 22.70
C LYS A 437 -10.86 -6.54 23.47
N GLN A 438 -10.23 -7.58 23.97
CA GLN A 438 -10.81 -8.43 25.01
C GLN A 438 -10.43 -7.88 26.38
N ASN A 439 -11.40 -7.81 27.29
CA ASN A 439 -11.13 -7.47 28.69
C ASN A 439 -10.64 -8.70 29.47
N ARG A 440 -10.38 -8.55 30.78
CA ARG A 440 -9.89 -9.63 31.65
C ARG A 440 -10.82 -10.84 31.75
N HIS A 441 -12.09 -10.69 31.40
CA HIS A 441 -13.11 -11.75 31.41
C HIS A 441 -13.32 -12.36 30.02
N GLY A 442 -12.50 -12.00 29.03
CA GLY A 442 -12.65 -12.44 27.64
C GLY A 442 -13.74 -11.71 26.85
N ASN A 443 -14.47 -10.78 27.49
CA ASN A 443 -15.53 -10.04 26.81
C ASN A 443 -14.95 -8.99 25.87
N LYS A 444 -15.56 -8.89 24.68
CA LYS A 444 -15.24 -7.86 23.70
C LYS A 444 -15.69 -6.48 24.20
N VAL A 445 -14.75 -5.55 24.28
CA VAL A 445 -14.99 -4.16 24.67
C VAL A 445 -14.36 -3.21 23.65
N GLN A 446 -15.01 -2.08 23.38
CA GLN A 446 -14.46 -1.06 22.50
C GLN A 446 -13.27 -0.37 23.18
N LEU A 447 -12.24 -0.01 22.40
CA LEU A 447 -11.14 0.82 22.88
C LEU A 447 -11.64 2.22 23.25
N ASP A 448 -11.11 2.76 24.34
CA ASP A 448 -11.43 4.12 24.83
C ASP A 448 -10.29 5.12 24.56
N ASP A 449 -10.54 6.41 24.82
CA ASP A 449 -9.57 7.50 24.59
C ASP A 449 -8.25 7.33 25.38
N GLY A 450 -8.24 6.48 26.41
CA GLY A 450 -7.05 6.13 27.19
C GLY A 450 -6.18 5.05 26.55
N ASP A 451 -6.68 4.27 25.59
CA ASP A 451 -5.99 3.15 24.98
C ASP A 451 -5.03 3.55 23.84
N TYR A 452 -5.20 4.76 23.29
CA TYR A 452 -4.45 5.20 22.12
C TYR A 452 -4.20 6.71 22.11
N GLU A 453 -3.22 7.13 21.31
CA GLU A 453 -2.97 8.53 20.98
C GLU A 453 -3.51 8.82 19.58
N VAL A 454 -4.26 9.92 19.42
CA VAL A 454 -4.79 10.34 18.12
C VAL A 454 -3.89 11.39 17.51
N ILE A 455 -3.53 11.18 16.24
CA ILE A 455 -2.87 12.17 15.40
C ILE A 455 -3.67 12.38 14.12
N THR A 456 -3.58 13.58 13.57
CA THR A 456 -4.19 13.96 12.29
C THR A 456 -3.06 14.34 11.34
N PRO A 457 -2.48 13.36 10.61
CA PRO A 457 -1.33 13.61 9.74
C PRO A 457 -1.64 14.57 8.59
N ASP A 458 -2.86 14.48 8.07
CA ASP A 458 -3.38 15.20 6.91
C ASP A 458 -4.88 15.48 7.09
N TYR A 459 -5.49 16.28 6.22
CA TYR A 459 -6.87 16.74 6.35
C TYR A 459 -7.92 15.62 6.31
N ASP A 460 -7.64 14.50 5.64
CA ASP A 460 -8.52 13.33 5.51
C ASP A 460 -7.99 12.07 6.21
N LYS A 461 -6.85 12.18 6.92
CA LYS A 461 -6.19 11.08 7.64
C LYS A 461 -6.25 11.23 9.16
N LYS A 462 -6.69 10.20 9.85
CA LYS A 462 -6.64 10.11 11.32
C LYS A 462 -5.97 8.81 11.72
N SER A 463 -4.89 8.91 12.48
CA SER A 463 -4.15 7.75 12.97
C SER A 463 -4.30 7.61 14.49
N TYR A 464 -4.48 6.38 14.91
CA TYR A 464 -4.66 5.93 16.28
C TYR A 464 -3.43 5.09 16.63
N ILE A 465 -2.52 5.65 17.42
CA ILE A 465 -1.31 4.97 17.90
C ILE A 465 -1.68 4.23 19.17
N LEU A 466 -1.72 2.89 19.12
CA LEU A 466 -2.09 2.08 20.26
C LEU A 466 -0.97 2.09 21.30
N ARG A 467 -1.32 2.13 22.58
CA ARG A 467 -0.33 1.96 23.65
C ARG A 467 0.20 0.53 23.65
N ASP A 468 1.46 0.34 24.05
CA ASP A 468 2.15 -0.95 23.91
C ASP A 468 1.47 -2.13 24.64
N TYR A 469 0.71 -1.86 25.70
CA TYR A 469 -0.02 -2.89 26.46
C TYR A 469 -1.39 -3.24 25.86
N ILE A 470 -1.83 -2.54 24.80
CA ILE A 470 -3.13 -2.75 24.17
C ILE A 470 -3.04 -3.82 23.10
N LYS A 471 -3.86 -4.85 23.27
CA LYS A 471 -4.05 -5.93 22.30
C LYS A 471 -5.37 -5.73 21.57
N CYS A 472 -5.33 -4.99 20.46
CA CYS A 472 -6.50 -4.81 19.60
C CYS A 472 -6.82 -6.14 18.89
N THR A 473 -8.05 -6.62 19.02
CA THR A 473 -8.48 -7.91 18.46
C THR A 473 -9.35 -7.76 17.23
N GLU A 474 -9.94 -6.59 17.01
CA GLU A 474 -10.83 -6.34 15.89
C GLU A 474 -10.87 -4.86 15.52
N VAL A 475 -10.86 -4.58 14.22
CA VAL A 475 -11.04 -3.25 13.67
C VAL A 475 -12.26 -3.28 12.76
N ARG A 476 -13.22 -2.41 13.04
CA ARG A 476 -14.37 -2.15 12.20
C ARG A 476 -14.27 -0.80 11.53
N PHE A 477 -14.68 -0.74 10.28
CA PHE A 477 -14.89 0.50 9.56
C PHE A 477 -16.30 0.49 8.96
N ASP A 478 -17.10 1.49 9.31
CA ASP A 478 -18.48 1.60 8.84
C ASP A 478 -19.33 0.37 9.24
N ASP A 479 -19.11 -0.15 10.45
CA ASP A 479 -19.71 -1.37 11.04
C ASP A 479 -19.29 -2.71 10.43
N TYR A 480 -18.52 -2.70 9.33
CA TYR A 480 -17.91 -3.90 8.75
C TYR A 480 -16.60 -4.23 9.45
N ILE A 481 -16.37 -5.51 9.68
CA ILE A 481 -15.10 -6.02 10.15
C ILE A 481 -14.10 -5.92 8.98
N VAL A 482 -13.10 -5.04 9.13
CA VAL A 482 -11.99 -4.94 8.17
C VAL A 482 -10.81 -5.78 8.60
N TRP A 483 -10.66 -6.05 9.89
CA TRP A 483 -9.58 -6.87 10.38
C TRP A 483 -9.93 -7.56 11.69
N GLU A 484 -9.49 -8.80 11.83
CA GLU A 484 -9.58 -9.61 13.04
C GLU A 484 -8.22 -10.23 13.35
N HIS A 485 -7.90 -10.28 14.64
CA HIS A 485 -6.70 -10.93 15.13
C HIS A 485 -6.81 -12.44 14.97
N LYS A 486 -5.73 -13.05 14.44
CA LYS A 486 -5.59 -14.51 14.38
C LYS A 486 -4.57 -14.97 15.42
N SER A 487 -4.86 -16.09 16.07
CA SER A 487 -3.96 -16.68 17.07
C SER A 487 -2.55 -16.86 16.51
N GLY A 488 -1.53 -16.53 17.31
CA GLY A 488 -0.11 -16.59 16.92
C GLY A 488 0.38 -15.48 15.99
N LYS A 489 -0.45 -14.50 15.62
CA LYS A 489 -0.04 -13.33 14.82
C LYS A 489 0.20 -12.08 15.67
N GLU A 490 1.00 -11.15 15.14
CA GLU A 490 1.31 -9.86 15.76
C GLU A 490 0.05 -9.02 16.02
N TYR A 491 0.11 -8.15 17.04
CA TYR A 491 -0.95 -7.17 17.32
C TYR A 491 -0.65 -5.84 16.62
N PRO A 492 -1.70 -5.10 16.19
CA PRO A 492 -1.51 -3.77 15.63
C PRO A 492 -0.81 -2.82 16.59
N LYS A 493 0.10 -2.00 16.07
CA LYS A 493 0.72 -0.87 16.77
C LYS A 493 0.01 0.45 16.48
N SER A 494 -0.55 0.60 15.28
CA SER A 494 -1.36 1.78 14.96
C SER A 494 -2.33 1.48 13.83
N ILE A 495 -3.48 2.15 13.87
CA ILE A 495 -4.49 2.10 12.81
C ILE A 495 -4.62 3.51 12.21
N CYS A 496 -4.53 3.65 10.90
CA CYS A 496 -4.75 4.91 10.20
C CYS A 496 -5.94 4.80 9.25
N CYS A 497 -6.90 5.72 9.40
CA CYS A 497 -8.07 5.78 8.56
C CYS A 497 -7.99 6.97 7.60
N TYR A 498 -8.31 6.71 6.34
CA TYR A 498 -8.43 7.67 5.26
C TYR A 498 -9.91 7.83 4.95
N HIS A 499 -10.51 8.90 5.48
CA HIS A 499 -11.97 9.06 5.47
C HIS A 499 -12.52 9.29 4.08
N ARG A 500 -11.78 10.01 3.23
CA ARG A 500 -12.18 10.26 1.84
C ARG A 500 -12.30 8.98 1.01
N PHE A 501 -11.48 7.97 1.29
CA PHE A 501 -11.35 6.76 0.46
C PHE A 501 -11.83 5.48 1.14
N GLY A 502 -12.34 5.55 2.38
CA GLY A 502 -12.73 4.37 3.14
C GLY A 502 -11.59 3.35 3.33
N ARG A 503 -10.35 3.84 3.38
CA ARG A 503 -9.14 3.00 3.48
C ARG A 503 -8.66 2.95 4.93
N VAL A 504 -8.29 1.77 5.38
CA VAL A 504 -7.74 1.51 6.71
C VAL A 504 -6.36 0.88 6.58
N GLU A 505 -5.35 1.53 7.12
CA GLU A 505 -3.99 1.00 7.23
C GLU A 505 -3.75 0.51 8.66
N ILE A 506 -3.27 -0.72 8.82
CA ILE A 506 -2.96 -1.34 10.09
C ILE A 506 -1.46 -1.63 10.11
N ARG A 507 -0.75 -0.95 11.00
CA ARG A 507 0.71 -1.07 11.18
C ARG A 507 1.03 -2.13 12.22
N TYR A 508 1.97 -2.99 11.90
CA TYR A 508 2.61 -3.97 12.78
C TYR A 508 4.09 -3.61 12.97
N ASP A 509 4.86 -4.46 13.62
CA ASP A 509 6.31 -4.21 13.82
C ASP A 509 7.07 -4.43 12.50
N SER A 510 6.67 -5.43 11.72
CA SER A 510 7.38 -5.84 10.50
C SER A 510 6.77 -5.32 9.19
N TYR A 511 5.48 -4.94 9.18
CA TYR A 511 4.79 -4.51 7.97
C TYR A 511 3.60 -3.60 8.24
N VAL A 512 3.04 -3.04 7.16
CA VAL A 512 1.76 -2.31 7.17
C VAL A 512 0.79 -3.00 6.22
N ALA A 513 -0.36 -3.42 6.74
CA ALA A 513 -1.47 -3.92 5.94
C ALA A 513 -2.38 -2.74 5.56
N SER A 514 -2.62 -2.54 4.28
CA SER A 514 -3.54 -1.55 3.74
C SER A 514 -4.79 -2.25 3.24
N LEU A 515 -5.93 -1.96 3.86
CA LEU A 515 -7.23 -2.48 3.48
C LEU A 515 -8.03 -1.37 2.80
N VAL A 516 -8.39 -1.59 1.54
CA VAL A 516 -9.22 -0.67 0.75
C VAL A 516 -10.56 -1.32 0.51
N ARG A 517 -11.64 -0.56 0.74
CA ARG A 517 -13.00 -1.00 0.46
C ARG A 517 -13.51 -0.37 -0.84
N PHE A 518 -14.03 -1.19 -1.75
CA PHE A 518 -14.87 -0.77 -2.87
C PHE A 518 -16.28 -1.37 -2.70
N GLY A 519 -17.28 -0.52 -2.46
CA GLY A 519 -18.67 -0.96 -2.32
C GLY A 519 -18.90 -2.03 -1.24
N PHE A 520 -19.73 -3.03 -1.54
CA PHE A 520 -20.22 -4.02 -0.58
C PHE A 520 -19.37 -5.28 -0.41
N GLN A 521 -18.45 -5.62 -1.34
CA GLN A 521 -17.79 -6.94 -1.31
C GLN A 521 -16.29 -6.98 -1.61
N ASN A 522 -15.65 -5.87 -2.02
CA ASN A 522 -14.24 -5.94 -2.41
C ASN A 522 -13.31 -5.28 -1.39
N TYR A 523 -12.59 -6.12 -0.65
CA TYR A 523 -11.44 -5.74 0.19
C TYR A 523 -10.15 -6.13 -0.52
N PHE A 524 -9.38 -5.15 -1.01
CA PHE A 524 -8.00 -5.41 -1.41
C PHE A 524 -7.11 -5.21 -0.19
N THR A 525 -6.34 -6.24 0.17
CA THR A 525 -5.32 -6.15 1.22
C THR A 525 -3.95 -6.11 0.57
N TRP A 526 -3.20 -5.07 0.88
CA TRP A 526 -1.83 -4.91 0.43
C TRP A 526 -0.88 -4.87 1.62
N PHE A 527 0.27 -5.52 1.50
CA PHE A 527 1.27 -5.58 2.57
C PHE A 527 2.52 -4.81 2.17
N LEU A 528 2.94 -3.88 3.03
CA LEU A 528 4.19 -3.17 2.88
C LEU A 528 5.15 -3.53 4.01
N TYR A 529 6.19 -4.27 3.69
CA TYR A 529 7.20 -4.65 4.66
C TYR A 529 8.13 -3.48 4.96
N LEU A 530 8.36 -3.28 6.25
CA LEU A 530 9.24 -2.24 6.73
C LEU A 530 10.69 -2.76 6.61
N PRO A 531 11.60 -2.00 5.97
CA PRO A 531 13.00 -2.40 5.87
C PRO A 531 13.65 -2.41 7.26
N LYS A 532 13.90 -3.60 7.81
CA LYS A 532 14.54 -3.78 9.13
C LYS A 532 15.99 -3.28 9.16
N ASP A 533 16.62 -3.24 7.99
CA ASP A 533 18.00 -2.81 7.79
C ASP A 533 18.15 -1.29 7.66
N LEU A 534 17.06 -0.53 7.51
CA LEU A 534 17.07 0.93 7.46
C LEU A 534 17.06 1.51 8.87
N LYS A 535 18.19 2.09 9.27
CA LYS A 535 18.39 2.61 10.63
C LYS A 535 18.82 4.07 10.62
N PHE A 536 18.38 4.80 11.62
CA PHE A 536 18.68 6.22 11.80
C PHE A 536 19.49 6.43 13.07
N TYR A 537 20.45 7.33 13.03
CA TYR A 537 21.38 7.53 14.15
C TYR A 537 21.48 9.01 14.50
N LYS A 538 21.67 9.28 15.79
CA LYS A 538 22.04 10.59 16.33
C LYS A 538 23.46 10.53 16.87
N GLU A 539 24.03 11.70 17.08
CA GLU A 539 25.29 11.85 17.80
C GLU A 539 25.00 12.01 19.30
N ASP A 540 25.74 11.28 20.14
CA ASP A 540 25.73 11.48 21.59
C ASP A 540 26.61 12.67 22.00
N LYS A 541 26.76 12.89 23.31
CA LYS A 541 27.58 14.00 23.83
C LYS A 541 29.08 13.84 23.54
N ASN A 542 29.52 12.61 23.26
CA ASN A 542 30.91 12.24 23.05
C ASN A 542 31.25 12.13 21.55
N GLY A 543 30.30 12.40 20.65
CA GLY A 543 30.50 12.29 19.21
C GLY A 543 30.20 10.89 18.63
N ASN A 544 29.73 9.93 19.45
CA ASN A 544 29.45 8.58 18.98
C ASN A 544 28.09 8.50 18.28
N SER A 545 28.00 7.63 17.28
CA SER A 545 26.75 7.36 16.57
C SER A 545 25.88 6.39 17.37
N VAL A 546 24.69 6.83 17.78
CA VAL A 546 23.73 6.05 18.58
C VAL A 546 22.43 5.91 17.79
N GLU A 547 21.96 4.68 17.64
CA GLU A 547 20.72 4.36 16.93
C GLU A 547 19.51 5.06 17.58
N LEU A 548 18.62 5.58 16.74
CA LEU A 548 17.35 6.15 17.17
C LEU A 548 16.37 5.01 17.43
N SER A 549 15.85 4.97 18.66
CA SER A 549 14.73 4.10 18.99
C SER A 549 13.48 4.46 18.18
N GLU A 550 12.67 3.46 17.84
CA GLU A 550 11.47 3.63 17.00
C GLU A 550 10.50 4.69 17.51
N ASN A 551 10.39 4.86 18.83
CA ASN A 551 9.54 5.88 19.45
C ASN A 551 9.95 7.34 19.11
N LYS A 552 11.09 7.56 18.44
CA LYS A 552 11.57 8.87 17.97
C LYS A 552 11.05 9.25 16.59
N TYR A 553 10.32 8.36 15.93
CA TYR A 553 9.66 8.65 14.67
C TYR A 553 8.31 7.95 14.59
N ARG A 554 7.51 8.35 13.62
CA ARG A 554 6.31 7.61 13.21
C ARG A 554 6.44 7.26 11.75
N ILE A 555 5.80 6.17 11.37
CA ILE A 555 5.80 5.65 10.02
C ILE A 555 4.47 6.04 9.37
N GLU A 556 4.54 6.55 8.15
CA GLU A 556 3.40 6.82 7.29
C GLU A 556 3.59 6.13 5.96
N ILE A 557 2.49 5.72 5.35
CA ILE A 557 2.48 5.23 3.97
C ILE A 557 2.13 6.42 3.07
N THR A 558 3.04 6.78 2.17
CA THR A 558 2.84 7.90 1.23
C THR A 558 2.52 7.43 -0.19
N GLY A 559 2.57 6.12 -0.44
CA GLY A 559 2.23 5.47 -1.72
C GLY A 559 2.41 3.95 -1.61
N ILE A 560 2.15 3.20 -2.70
CA ILE A 560 2.20 1.72 -2.72
C ILE A 560 3.61 1.14 -2.66
N SER A 561 4.64 1.95 -2.56
CA SER A 561 5.99 1.45 -2.34
C SER A 561 6.79 2.43 -1.51
N SER A 562 6.12 3.42 -0.92
CA SER A 562 6.77 4.57 -0.31
C SER A 562 6.41 4.66 1.17
N ILE A 563 7.43 4.51 2.00
CA ILE A 563 7.39 4.61 3.45
C ILE A 563 8.00 5.95 3.85
N ALA A 564 7.29 6.75 4.63
CA ALA A 564 7.81 7.96 5.22
C ALA A 564 8.03 7.79 6.72
N TYR A 565 9.24 8.10 7.16
CA TYR A 565 9.63 8.19 8.56
C TYR A 565 9.61 9.66 8.98
N ILE A 566 8.61 10.04 9.76
CA ILE A 566 8.45 11.40 10.29
C ILE A 566 9.14 11.47 11.64
N LEU A 567 10.28 12.14 11.68
CA LEU A 567 11.10 12.24 12.88
C LEU A 567 10.48 13.25 13.86
N LYS A 568 10.45 12.89 15.15
CA LYS A 568 10.19 13.83 16.26
C LYS A 568 11.30 14.93 16.28
N PRO A 569 11.28 15.89 17.24
CA PRO A 569 12.30 16.94 17.37
C PRO A 569 13.76 16.47 17.66
N VAL A 570 14.17 15.30 17.18
CA VAL A 570 15.50 14.71 17.29
C VAL A 570 16.43 15.17 16.16
N LYS A 571 17.74 15.16 16.42
CA LYS A 571 18.81 15.46 15.47
C LYS A 571 19.32 14.15 14.87
N CYS A 572 18.86 13.79 13.67
CA CYS A 572 19.38 12.63 12.94
C CYS A 572 20.63 13.03 12.16
N ASN A 573 21.75 12.41 12.48
CA ASN A 573 23.07 12.71 11.93
C ASN A 573 23.51 11.69 10.87
N GLU A 574 22.93 10.50 10.86
CA GLU A 574 23.37 9.42 9.98
C GLU A 574 22.21 8.46 9.66
N ILE A 575 22.19 7.97 8.43
CA ILE A 575 21.21 7.01 7.92
C ILE A 575 22.00 5.85 7.30
N ARG A 576 21.73 4.64 7.78
CA ARG A 576 22.35 3.41 7.29
C ARG A 576 21.29 2.48 6.74
N LEU A 577 21.65 1.72 5.71
CA LEU A 577 20.86 0.60 5.19
C LEU A 577 21.77 -0.63 5.17
N GLY A 578 21.51 -1.59 6.06
CA GLY A 578 22.44 -2.67 6.36
C GLY A 578 23.78 -2.11 6.85
N ASP A 579 24.88 -2.62 6.29
CA ASP A 579 26.23 -2.15 6.60
C ASP A 579 26.62 -0.85 5.87
N SER A 580 25.78 -0.40 4.94
CA SER A 580 26.09 0.78 4.11
C SER A 580 25.59 2.07 4.75
N THR A 581 26.48 3.05 4.86
CA THR A 581 26.09 4.42 5.22
C THR A 581 25.58 5.14 3.98
N VAL A 582 24.26 5.38 3.92
CA VAL A 582 23.62 6.08 2.78
C VAL A 582 23.84 7.59 2.90
N TRP A 583 23.76 8.12 4.11
CA TRP A 583 23.95 9.54 4.36
C TRP A 583 24.54 9.79 5.74
N LYS A 584 25.50 10.71 5.82
CA LYS A 584 26.04 11.25 7.06
C LYS A 584 26.06 12.77 6.97
N ARG A 585 25.61 13.43 8.03
CA ARG A 585 25.50 14.88 8.11
C ARG A 585 26.89 15.53 8.09
N GLN A 586 27.09 16.48 7.19
CA GLN A 586 28.26 17.36 7.22
C GLN A 586 27.96 18.63 8.04
N ASN A 587 29.01 19.30 8.52
CA ASN A 587 28.91 20.53 9.29
C ASN A 587 28.03 21.57 8.60
N LYS A 588 27.20 22.28 9.39
CA LYS A 588 26.24 23.32 8.95
C LYS A 588 25.05 22.84 8.08
N LYS A 589 24.99 21.59 7.62
CA LYS A 589 23.81 21.06 6.90
C LYS A 589 22.61 20.86 7.86
N ALA A 590 21.39 21.01 7.33
CA ALA A 590 20.16 20.86 8.11
C ALA A 590 19.90 19.39 8.48
N PHE A 591 19.22 19.18 9.61
CA PHE A 591 18.72 17.87 10.01
C PHE A 591 17.47 17.50 9.21
N PRO A 592 17.35 16.25 8.75
CA PRO A 592 16.10 15.78 8.15
C PRO A 592 14.99 15.73 9.22
N ARG A 593 13.76 16.00 8.78
CA ARG A 593 12.52 15.85 9.58
C ARG A 593 11.59 14.77 9.01
N LYS A 594 11.76 14.47 7.73
CA LYS A 594 11.05 13.40 7.03
C LYS A 594 12.05 12.67 6.14
N ILE A 595 12.00 11.35 6.19
CA ILE A 595 12.80 10.46 5.35
C ILE A 595 11.81 9.61 4.59
N VAL A 596 11.81 9.67 3.26
CA VAL A 596 10.94 8.85 2.42
C VAL A 596 11.79 7.79 1.76
N TYR A 597 11.48 6.53 2.00
CA TYR A 597 12.08 5.40 1.31
C TYR A 597 11.06 4.83 0.33
N ASN A 598 11.37 4.93 -0.96
CA ASN A 598 10.66 4.21 -1.99
C ASN A 598 11.38 2.86 -2.20
N LEU A 599 10.62 1.77 -2.10
CA LEU A 599 11.08 0.39 -2.26
C LEU A 599 11.17 -0.03 -3.73
N GLU A 600 10.36 0.57 -4.59
CA GLU A 600 10.30 0.26 -6.01
C GLU A 600 11.15 1.27 -6.79
N GLY A 601 12.23 0.79 -7.43
CA GLY A 601 13.31 1.68 -7.88
C GLY A 601 13.95 2.37 -6.67
N PRO A 602 14.63 1.59 -5.79
CA PRO A 602 14.93 2.01 -4.43
C PRO A 602 15.53 3.41 -4.36
N SER A 603 14.84 4.29 -3.65
CA SER A 603 15.30 5.67 -3.47
C SER A 603 15.01 6.19 -2.07
N ILE A 604 15.95 6.94 -1.50
CA ILE A 604 15.80 7.59 -0.20
C ILE A 604 15.82 9.11 -0.41
N SER A 605 14.74 9.77 -0.02
CA SER A 605 14.61 11.23 -0.09
C SER A 605 14.56 11.82 1.32
N LEU A 606 15.39 12.84 1.56
CA LEU A 606 15.50 13.52 2.84
C LEU A 606 14.85 14.90 2.74
N TYR A 607 14.00 15.27 3.70
CA TYR A 607 13.26 16.53 3.69
C TYR A 607 13.51 17.33 4.97
N ARG A 608 13.64 18.65 4.83
CA ARG A 608 13.91 19.55 5.97
C ARG A 608 12.69 19.76 6.87
N LYS A 609 11.50 19.74 6.28
CA LYS A 609 10.23 19.99 6.96
C LYS A 609 9.22 18.97 6.49
N HIS A 610 8.34 18.58 7.40
CA HIS A 610 7.07 17.93 7.11
C HIS A 610 5.99 19.00 7.27
N THR A 611 5.14 19.20 6.26
CA THR A 611 4.03 20.17 6.32
C THR A 611 2.72 19.44 6.13
N ARG A 612 1.70 19.76 6.95
CA ARG A 612 0.35 19.16 6.84
C ARG A 612 -0.28 19.29 5.44
N PHE A 613 0.13 20.27 4.64
CA PHE A 613 -0.46 20.53 3.33
C PHE A 613 0.35 20.00 2.13
N GLY A 614 1.47 19.30 2.33
CA GLY A 614 2.27 18.69 1.25
C GLY A 614 2.96 19.64 0.23
N VAL A 615 2.44 20.84 -0.02
CA VAL A 615 2.86 21.72 -1.14
C VAL A 615 4.24 22.37 -0.95
N TYR A 616 4.80 22.38 0.26
CA TYR A 616 6.02 23.16 0.58
C TYR A 616 7.17 22.34 1.20
N GLU A 617 7.20 21.02 1.01
CA GLU A 617 8.26 20.19 1.56
C GLU A 617 9.59 20.39 0.80
N LYS A 618 10.51 21.12 1.42
CA LYS A 618 11.85 21.34 0.87
C LYS A 618 12.72 20.08 0.99
N ARG A 619 12.85 19.35 -0.11
CA ARG A 619 13.77 18.21 -0.26
C ARG A 619 15.21 18.69 -0.15
N LEU A 620 15.99 18.00 0.69
CA LEU A 620 17.40 18.24 0.94
C LEU A 620 18.27 17.36 0.05
N PHE A 621 17.98 16.06 0.03
CA PHE A 621 18.77 15.06 -0.69
C PHE A 621 17.87 14.02 -1.34
N LYS A 622 18.31 13.44 -2.47
CA LYS A 622 17.74 12.21 -3.03
C LYS A 622 18.88 11.26 -3.38
N PHE A 623 18.78 10.05 -2.87
CA PHE A 623 19.66 8.93 -3.18
C PHE A 623 18.87 7.90 -3.97
N THR A 624 19.50 7.29 -4.96
CA THR A 624 18.96 6.14 -5.69
C THR A 624 19.93 4.98 -5.57
N ARG A 625 19.39 3.77 -5.54
CA ARG A 625 20.19 2.55 -5.57
C ARG A 625 20.34 2.10 -7.02
N TYR A 626 21.56 1.89 -7.45
CA TYR A 626 21.88 1.34 -8.77
C TYR A 626 22.93 0.24 -8.60
N LYS A 627 22.60 -0.97 -9.08
CA LYS A 627 23.42 -2.19 -8.92
C LYS A 627 23.94 -2.34 -7.48
N GLY A 628 23.03 -2.33 -6.51
CA GLY A 628 23.37 -2.48 -5.09
C GLY A 628 23.95 -1.23 -4.40
N ILE A 629 24.47 -0.25 -5.14
CA ILE A 629 25.18 0.92 -4.58
C ILE A 629 24.24 2.13 -4.50
N TRP A 630 24.26 2.82 -3.36
CA TRP A 630 23.54 4.08 -3.15
C TRP A 630 24.32 5.27 -3.70
N ARG A 631 23.71 6.05 -4.58
CA ARG A 631 24.30 7.24 -5.19
C ARG A 631 23.44 8.47 -4.91
N LEU A 632 24.11 9.58 -4.60
CA LEU A 632 23.47 10.89 -4.46
C LEU A 632 23.17 11.45 -5.85
N ILE A 633 21.89 11.69 -6.15
CA ILE A 633 21.46 12.26 -7.44
C ILE A 633 20.87 13.67 -7.32
N TYR A 634 20.64 14.13 -6.08
CA TYR A 634 20.16 15.48 -5.80
C TYR A 634 20.72 15.96 -4.47
N ASP A 635 21.42 17.09 -4.48
CA ASP A 635 21.84 17.83 -3.30
C ASP A 635 21.32 19.28 -3.41
N TYR A 636 20.38 19.66 -2.54
CA TYR A 636 19.84 21.02 -2.53
C TYR A 636 20.94 22.08 -2.33
N TYR A 637 22.01 21.76 -1.62
CA TYR A 637 23.10 22.67 -1.31
C TYR A 637 24.13 22.77 -2.44
N ASN A 638 24.18 21.80 -3.35
CA ASN A 638 25.13 21.72 -4.46
C ASN A 638 24.39 21.50 -5.79
N LYS A 639 23.97 22.59 -6.44
CA LYS A 639 23.25 22.55 -7.73
C LYS A 639 24.10 22.10 -8.94
N SER A 640 25.36 21.71 -8.74
CA SER A 640 26.29 21.33 -9.83
C SER A 640 26.28 19.84 -10.20
N LEU A 641 25.53 18.98 -9.50
CA LEU A 641 25.50 17.52 -9.73
C LEU A 641 24.48 17.05 -10.79
N GLN A 642 23.93 17.95 -11.60
CA GLN A 642 22.93 17.65 -12.64
C GLN A 642 23.50 17.51 -14.07
N LYS A 643 24.80 17.28 -14.23
CA LYS A 643 25.41 16.99 -15.54
C LYS A 643 25.73 15.51 -15.66
#